data_AF-A0A653KDV3-F1
#
_entry.id   AF-A0A653KDV3-F1
#
_cell.length_a   1.000
_cell.length_b   1.000
_cell.length_c   1.000
_cell.angle_alpha   90.00
_cell.angle_beta   90.00
_cell.angle_gamma   90.00
#
_symmetry.space_group_name_H-M   'P 1'
#
loop_
_entity.id
_entity.type
_entity.pdbx_description
1 polymer ?
#
loop_
_entity_poly.entity_id
_entity_poly.type
_entity_poly.pdbx_seq_one_letter_code
_entity_poly.pdbx_strand_id
1 'polypeptide(L)'
;MTVPVSDRLSQLYVGNDINTRFDFTFRVFKQEDTTGIAVRIKKTVEFETLDPSAYTVTLNQDQLGGYVTFNAAPKPNTFFYIAGATPLDQLLDITNYDNFYPDAIERALDKLTALLQEWGVSLDQEKQARILADLHYDSLAMEREENLEARLTSYINAMIGITNPAVFDGITDRMVITKDGRTQREFNESIPFWTNDYVNFKQATYLREEQILDHVAVEDNILNQKIISETTRAVNAEHQLQEQINANGIGNRAYLTYSAMVADKLNIPAKSKVTVTNDPDTTKNGDYQYDGTNFTKTGFDPYSYVDGFLKNVTTLPSGSSLNSANTFGYWLLPTGNTYTDLPPDFVRDDTVIIHVTQSTGAFFEQSLHKINEPTSKWARSCRVSDGVGVWRSPNADYRGAFDGVDPISFVSQGSYVLTNGLNMPSGFSGAALVSVKRVGGFVYRRVVQTTNVSKQWEKIDNGVWAEAMPFALTNDRFPADYNFRGLVTDANYNNLNSEGNWLLNGSPTNGPSWITGTQYAHVRVLGSFRIQEALSASTANQIAQRTGQLVSGTVNWGPWNKIGDNYKGLFTAVDIDTLNANGRYLVNGAYTNGAPFIIGTQFVDTAEYGTFRVQKATSVSSSDLIAQRTGTFGSGVVTWGPWNKFGGVGGGNSGSSLNGKTIANVGDSTTEQGDWIERLCERYGATPLKFGFGGCRMGRYESSPLGYDKQCMYNIAKCINTGDFSSVISGAEWTRDNASDDNTPQANALSAVNWASVDVLVISFGTNDWNGNPLGTSFIADPTGATFKGALCYVIEQIQSKYPHLQLVFVGMSYRLKTGATDPSQNSDDEPSAYGYLYEYQQAILEAAAKYHLPAYDFYKNSGVNRYTYTQYLRDGVHPKPISGYQHWANKIGSFLNSSV
;
A
#
# COMPACT_ATOMS: atom_id res chain seq x y z
N MET A 1 -7.79 4.98 45.85
CA MET A 1 -6.46 4.41 46.21
C MET A 1 -5.64 4.45 44.93
N THR A 2 -4.32 4.47 44.95
CA THR A 2 -3.54 4.68 43.71
C THR A 2 -2.58 3.53 43.45
N VAL A 3 -2.41 3.17 42.17
CA VAL A 3 -1.47 2.15 41.70
C VAL A 3 -0.02 2.67 41.86
N PRO A 4 0.80 2.11 42.77
CA PRO A 4 2.05 2.76 43.20
C PRO A 4 3.32 2.24 42.49
N VAL A 5 3.27 1.09 41.83
CA VAL A 5 4.42 0.46 41.16
C VAL A 5 4.19 0.51 39.66
N SER A 6 5.20 0.91 38.87
CA SER A 6 5.09 0.98 37.40
C SER A 6 5.01 -0.40 36.75
N ASP A 7 5.66 -1.39 37.35
CA ASP A 7 5.84 -2.73 36.78
C ASP A 7 5.17 -3.73 37.71
N ARG A 8 4.00 -4.27 37.32
CA ARG A 8 3.27 -5.28 38.09
C ARG A 8 3.91 -6.68 37.96
N LEU A 9 5.20 -6.78 38.30
CA LEU A 9 6.00 -8.00 38.21
C LEU A 9 6.87 -8.22 39.46
N SER A 10 7.13 -9.49 39.80
CA SER A 10 8.17 -9.86 40.75
C SER A 10 9.56 -9.84 40.11
N GLN A 11 10.59 -9.96 40.93
CA GLN A 11 11.90 -10.38 40.44
C GLN A 11 11.84 -11.75 39.77
N LEU A 12 12.84 -12.05 38.94
CA LEU A 12 13.00 -13.38 38.36
C LEU A 12 13.48 -14.36 39.44
N TYR A 13 12.73 -15.43 39.63
CA TYR A 13 13.06 -16.53 40.53
C TYR A 13 13.69 -17.70 39.77
N VAL A 14 14.54 -18.45 40.48
CA VAL A 14 15.13 -19.69 40.00
C VAL A 14 14.75 -20.81 40.98
N GLY A 15 14.19 -21.90 40.46
CA GLY A 15 13.87 -23.08 41.25
C GLY A 15 15.10 -23.71 41.89
N ASN A 16 14.92 -24.32 43.06
CA ASN A 16 15.97 -25.01 43.80
C ASN A 16 15.54 -26.39 44.32
N ASP A 17 14.40 -26.90 43.85
CA ASP A 17 13.77 -28.17 44.26
C ASP A 17 13.36 -28.26 45.75
N ILE A 18 13.46 -27.16 46.51
CA ILE A 18 13.22 -27.14 47.95
C ILE A 18 12.12 -26.14 48.31
N ASN A 19 12.24 -24.90 47.83
CA ASN A 19 11.32 -23.83 48.17
C ASN A 19 10.04 -23.92 47.31
N THR A 20 8.88 -23.91 47.97
CA THR A 20 7.58 -23.87 47.29
C THR A 20 6.94 -22.50 47.34
N ARG A 21 7.41 -21.58 48.19
CA ARG A 21 6.83 -20.25 48.41
C ARG A 21 7.69 -19.14 47.80
N PHE A 22 7.06 -18.24 47.04
CA PHE A 22 7.70 -17.09 46.41
C PHE A 22 6.82 -15.85 46.54
N ASP A 23 7.39 -14.75 47.02
CA ASP A 23 6.64 -13.51 47.31
C ASP A 23 6.55 -12.57 46.09
N PHE A 24 5.58 -11.66 46.09
CA PHE A 24 5.47 -10.55 45.12
C PHE A 24 5.03 -9.28 45.87
N THR A 25 5.31 -8.12 45.28
CA THR A 25 5.19 -6.82 45.98
C THR A 25 4.17 -5.85 45.34
N PHE A 26 3.63 -6.18 44.17
CA PHE A 26 2.61 -5.33 43.53
C PHE A 26 1.23 -5.51 44.17
N ARG A 27 0.40 -4.46 44.07
CA ARG A 27 -0.96 -4.45 44.62
C ARG A 27 -1.92 -5.23 43.73
N VAL A 28 -2.83 -5.97 44.36
CA VAL A 28 -3.94 -6.66 43.71
C VAL A 28 -5.23 -5.95 44.08
N PHE A 29 -6.09 -5.67 43.11
CA PHE A 29 -7.31 -4.90 43.34
C PHE A 29 -8.50 -5.82 43.65
N LYS A 30 -9.50 -5.31 44.38
CA LYS A 30 -10.73 -6.07 44.69
C LYS A 30 -11.49 -6.55 43.45
N GLN A 31 -11.28 -5.88 42.31
CA GLN A 31 -11.88 -6.19 41.02
C GLN A 31 -11.18 -7.34 40.30
N GLU A 32 -9.99 -7.72 40.78
CA GLU A 32 -9.11 -8.75 40.21
C GLU A 32 -8.97 -9.98 41.11
N ASP A 33 -9.24 -9.88 42.42
CA ASP A 33 -9.07 -10.95 43.41
C ASP A 33 -7.81 -11.83 43.20
N THR A 34 -7.87 -13.14 43.44
CA THR A 34 -6.73 -14.04 43.13
C THR A 34 -6.54 -14.26 41.63
N THR A 35 -7.50 -13.89 40.78
CA THR A 35 -7.45 -14.04 39.32
C THR A 35 -6.51 -13.04 38.65
N GLY A 36 -6.21 -11.91 39.31
CA GLY A 36 -5.26 -10.89 38.84
C GLY A 36 -3.77 -11.26 38.92
N ILE A 37 -3.42 -12.52 39.19
CA ILE A 37 -2.04 -13.01 39.32
C ILE A 37 -1.80 -14.24 38.45
N ALA A 38 -0.76 -14.16 37.61
CA ALA A 38 -0.26 -15.27 36.83
C ALA A 38 1.21 -15.56 37.15
N VAL A 39 1.60 -16.84 37.11
CA VAL A 39 3.01 -17.26 37.11
C VAL A 39 3.46 -17.47 35.67
N ARG A 40 4.57 -16.83 35.27
CA ARG A 40 5.18 -16.98 33.96
C ARG A 40 6.46 -17.80 34.08
N ILE A 41 6.52 -18.94 33.40
CA ILE A 41 7.65 -19.88 33.44
C ILE A 41 8.43 -19.84 32.12
N LYS A 42 9.76 -19.79 32.19
CA LYS A 42 10.63 -19.83 31.03
C LYS A 42 10.65 -21.24 30.43
N LYS A 43 10.27 -21.34 29.17
CA LYS A 43 10.47 -22.51 28.31
C LYS A 43 11.65 -22.26 27.38
N THR A 44 11.80 -23.06 26.32
CA THR A 44 12.98 -23.08 25.44
C THR A 44 13.45 -21.69 25.01
N VAL A 45 12.52 -20.83 24.61
CA VAL A 45 12.82 -19.47 24.11
C VAL A 45 11.90 -18.39 24.70
N GLU A 46 10.71 -18.75 25.21
CA GLU A 46 9.70 -17.77 25.66
C GLU A 46 9.18 -18.07 27.08
N PHE A 47 8.53 -17.09 27.69
CA PHE A 47 7.83 -17.25 28.95
C PHE A 47 6.34 -17.55 28.71
N GLU A 48 5.86 -18.65 29.29
CA GLU A 48 4.47 -19.10 29.16
C GLU A 48 3.72 -18.98 30.49
N THR A 49 2.41 -18.78 30.45
CA THR A 49 1.57 -18.84 31.67
C THR A 49 1.52 -20.27 32.20
N LEU A 50 1.91 -20.45 33.45
CA LEU A 50 1.74 -21.71 34.16
C LEU A 50 0.27 -21.92 34.50
N ASP A 51 -0.20 -23.17 34.37
CA ASP A 51 -1.56 -23.54 34.75
C ASP A 51 -1.86 -23.11 36.20
N PRO A 52 -2.93 -22.34 36.46
CA PRO A 52 -3.31 -21.91 37.80
C PRO A 52 -3.52 -23.05 38.80
N SER A 53 -3.80 -24.28 38.33
CA SER A 53 -3.89 -25.46 39.20
C SER A 53 -2.56 -25.89 39.83
N ALA A 54 -1.42 -25.43 39.30
CA ALA A 54 -0.08 -25.80 39.77
C ALA A 54 0.37 -25.00 41.01
N TYR A 55 -0.35 -23.94 41.38
CA TYR A 55 0.01 -23.07 42.48
C TYR A 55 -1.22 -22.47 43.19
N THR A 56 -1.01 -21.97 44.40
CA THR A 56 -2.03 -21.23 45.15
C THR A 56 -1.52 -19.83 45.46
N VAL A 57 -2.42 -18.85 45.48
CA VAL A 57 -2.10 -17.45 45.74
C VAL A 57 -2.62 -17.06 47.11
N THR A 58 -1.76 -16.44 47.93
CA THR A 58 -2.14 -15.82 49.20
C THR A 58 -1.81 -14.34 49.17
N LEU A 59 -2.83 -13.50 49.40
CA LEU A 59 -2.69 -12.05 49.44
C LEU A 59 -2.45 -11.56 50.87
N ASN A 60 -1.71 -10.46 51.02
CA ASN A 60 -1.62 -9.75 52.29
C ASN A 60 -2.97 -9.12 52.67
N GLN A 61 -3.19 -8.86 53.96
CA GLN A 61 -4.47 -8.33 54.47
C GLN A 61 -4.86 -6.98 53.83
N ASP A 62 -3.88 -6.18 53.44
CA ASP A 62 -4.03 -4.88 52.76
C ASP A 62 -4.01 -4.98 51.24
N GLN A 63 -3.92 -6.19 50.68
CA GLN A 63 -3.82 -6.50 49.25
C GLN A 63 -2.58 -5.90 48.56
N LEU A 64 -1.57 -5.47 49.32
CA LEU A 64 -0.28 -5.02 48.79
C LEU A 64 0.71 -6.18 48.86
N GLY A 65 0.98 -6.82 47.72
CA GLY A 65 1.81 -8.00 47.67
C GLY A 65 1.14 -9.25 48.26
N GLY A 66 1.94 -10.29 48.37
CA GLY A 66 1.51 -11.60 48.80
C GLY A 66 2.53 -12.65 48.39
N TYR A 67 2.11 -13.90 48.31
CA TYR A 67 2.96 -14.98 47.84
C TYR A 67 2.20 -16.05 47.07
N VAL A 68 2.93 -16.69 46.18
CA VAL A 68 2.52 -17.90 45.48
C VAL A 68 3.15 -19.11 46.16
N THR A 69 2.37 -20.16 46.40
CA THR A 69 2.84 -21.46 46.86
C THR A 69 2.61 -22.51 45.77
N PHE A 70 3.68 -23.08 45.23
CA PHE A 70 3.62 -24.16 44.26
C PHE A 70 3.24 -25.48 44.92
N ASN A 71 2.47 -26.31 44.21
CA ASN A 71 2.12 -27.66 44.68
C ASN A 71 3.34 -28.59 44.71
N ALA A 72 4.34 -28.33 43.87
CA ALA A 72 5.63 -29.02 43.82
C ALA A 72 6.75 -27.99 43.68
N ALA A 73 7.86 -28.18 44.41
CA ALA A 73 8.99 -27.26 44.35
C ALA A 73 9.54 -27.15 42.91
N PRO A 74 9.76 -25.94 42.36
CA PRO A 74 10.34 -25.79 41.04
C PRO A 74 11.77 -26.35 40.98
N LYS A 75 12.07 -27.17 39.98
CA LYS A 75 13.39 -27.82 39.79
C LYS A 75 14.52 -26.80 39.60
N PRO A 76 15.78 -27.17 39.86
CA PRO A 76 16.95 -26.37 39.51
C PRO A 76 16.91 -25.97 38.02
N ASN A 77 17.32 -24.74 37.71
CA ASN A 77 17.26 -24.13 36.37
C ASN A 77 15.87 -23.80 35.81
N THR A 78 14.81 -23.91 36.63
CA THR A 78 13.49 -23.39 36.25
C THR A 78 13.42 -21.90 36.55
N PHE A 79 13.41 -21.05 35.51
CA PHE A 79 13.27 -19.60 35.67
C PHE A 79 11.79 -19.21 35.58
N PHE A 80 11.30 -18.40 36.51
CA PHE A 80 9.91 -17.94 36.49
C PHE A 80 9.75 -16.60 37.23
N TYR A 81 8.68 -15.88 36.93
CA TYR A 81 8.29 -14.68 37.66
C TYR A 81 6.77 -14.65 37.89
N ILE A 82 6.32 -13.84 38.84
CA ILE A 82 4.91 -13.61 39.16
C ILE A 82 4.52 -12.27 38.54
N ALA A 83 3.41 -12.24 37.79
CA ALA A 83 2.94 -11.07 37.09
C ALA A 83 1.47 -10.78 37.37
N GLY A 84 1.08 -9.51 37.20
CA GLY A 84 -0.32 -9.13 37.08
C GLY A 84 -0.97 -9.79 35.86
N ALA A 85 -2.23 -10.19 36.00
CA ALA A 85 -3.05 -10.78 34.96
C ALA A 85 -4.48 -10.23 35.06
N THR A 86 -4.59 -8.91 34.98
CA THR A 86 -5.86 -8.20 35.15
C THR A 86 -6.83 -8.56 34.02
N PRO A 87 -8.05 -9.05 34.30
CA PRO A 87 -9.02 -9.36 33.25
C PRO A 87 -9.45 -8.11 32.47
N LEU A 88 -9.57 -8.25 31.14
CA LEU A 88 -10.00 -7.19 30.23
C LEU A 88 -11.53 -7.10 30.16
N ASP A 89 -12.15 -6.64 31.24
CA ASP A 89 -13.60 -6.47 31.35
C ASP A 89 -13.98 -5.18 32.11
N GLN A 90 -15.06 -4.54 31.67
CA GLN A 90 -15.61 -3.35 32.32
C GLN A 90 -16.69 -3.76 33.33
N LEU A 91 -16.36 -3.67 34.62
CA LEU A 91 -17.27 -4.06 35.71
C LEU A 91 -18.13 -2.90 36.23
N LEU A 92 -17.72 -1.65 36.01
CA LEU A 92 -18.45 -0.47 36.50
C LEU A 92 -19.41 0.06 35.43
N ASP A 93 -20.69 0.06 35.78
CA ASP A 93 -21.76 0.76 35.08
C ASP A 93 -22.40 1.78 36.03
N ILE A 94 -22.28 3.08 35.73
CA ILE A 94 -22.78 4.16 36.57
C ILE A 94 -24.22 4.48 36.15
N THR A 95 -25.19 3.99 36.91
CA THR A 95 -26.62 4.07 36.59
C THR A 95 -27.40 5.13 37.37
N ASN A 96 -26.78 5.77 38.37
CA ASN A 96 -27.41 6.74 39.26
C ASN A 96 -26.80 8.14 39.12
N TYR A 97 -27.51 9.01 38.39
CA TYR A 97 -27.04 10.34 38.00
C TYR A 97 -26.90 11.37 39.14
N ASP A 98 -27.49 11.13 40.32
CA ASP A 98 -27.52 12.11 41.43
C ASP A 98 -26.60 11.79 42.62
N ASN A 99 -25.95 10.61 42.64
CA ASN A 99 -25.05 10.23 43.74
C ASN A 99 -23.62 10.05 43.23
N PHE A 100 -22.66 10.77 43.82
CA PHE A 100 -21.24 10.61 43.53
C PHE A 100 -20.66 9.45 44.35
N TYR A 101 -20.19 8.39 43.69
CA TYR A 101 -19.51 7.24 44.31
C TYR A 101 -18.01 7.27 43.97
N PRO A 102 -17.21 8.11 44.66
CA PRO A 102 -15.79 8.23 44.39
C PRO A 102 -15.09 6.88 44.49
N ASP A 103 -15.47 6.03 45.44
CA ASP A 103 -14.89 4.71 45.63
C ASP A 103 -15.08 3.75 44.43
N ALA A 104 -16.20 3.89 43.71
CA ALA A 104 -16.47 3.05 42.53
C ALA A 104 -15.63 3.53 41.34
N ILE A 105 -15.52 4.84 41.15
CA ILE A 105 -14.73 5.48 40.09
C ILE A 105 -13.25 5.21 40.30
N GLU A 106 -12.74 5.42 41.52
CA GLU A 106 -11.35 5.12 41.90
C GLU A 106 -10.99 3.66 41.61
N ARG A 107 -11.89 2.72 41.91
CA ARG A 107 -11.71 1.30 41.57
C ARG A 107 -11.63 1.06 40.06
N ALA A 108 -12.48 1.71 39.26
CA ALA A 108 -12.40 1.56 37.81
C ALA A 108 -11.09 2.15 37.23
N LEU A 109 -10.64 3.29 37.76
CA LEU A 109 -9.39 3.93 37.35
C LEU A 109 -8.16 3.12 37.76
N ASP A 110 -8.16 2.53 38.95
CA ASP A 110 -7.11 1.61 39.41
C ASP A 110 -6.96 0.41 38.48
N LYS A 111 -8.08 -0.21 38.07
CA LYS A 111 -8.09 -1.35 37.13
C LYS A 111 -7.59 -0.97 35.74
N LEU A 112 -7.96 0.21 35.23
CA LEU A 112 -7.46 0.69 33.95
C LEU A 112 -5.95 0.97 34.00
N THR A 113 -5.48 1.55 35.09
CA THR A 113 -4.06 1.84 35.29
C THR A 113 -3.24 0.55 35.38
N ALA A 114 -3.77 -0.46 36.06
CA ALA A 114 -3.21 -1.81 36.13
C ALA A 114 -3.05 -2.48 34.75
N LEU A 115 -4.11 -2.47 33.94
CA LEU A 115 -4.08 -3.03 32.58
C LEU A 115 -3.02 -2.36 31.71
N LEU A 116 -2.89 -1.03 31.80
CA LEU A 116 -1.91 -0.27 31.03
C LEU A 116 -0.47 -0.61 31.43
N GLN A 117 -0.20 -0.79 32.72
CA GLN A 117 1.12 -1.22 33.21
C GLN A 117 1.49 -2.62 32.71
N GLU A 118 0.56 -3.57 32.78
CA GLU A 118 0.77 -4.95 32.30
C GLU A 118 1.03 -5.01 30.78
N TRP A 119 0.30 -4.21 29.99
CA TRP A 119 0.52 -4.09 28.54
C TRP A 119 1.83 -3.41 28.18
N GLY A 120 2.22 -2.36 28.91
CA GLY A 120 3.49 -1.67 28.70
C GLY A 120 4.68 -2.63 28.83
N VAL A 121 4.69 -3.45 29.88
CA VAL A 121 5.75 -4.45 30.08
C VAL A 121 5.73 -5.52 28.99
N SER A 122 4.55 -6.05 28.63
CA SER A 122 4.46 -7.08 27.58
C SER A 122 5.03 -6.60 26.25
N LEU A 123 4.73 -5.34 25.88
CA LEU A 123 5.25 -4.71 24.67
C LEU A 123 6.76 -4.49 24.73
N ASP A 124 7.31 -4.08 25.88
CA ASP A 124 8.75 -3.87 26.03
C ASP A 124 9.53 -5.20 26.04
N GLN A 125 8.96 -6.26 26.61
CA GLN A 125 9.50 -7.61 26.52
C GLN A 125 9.46 -8.16 25.08
N GLU A 126 8.37 -7.94 24.34
CA GLU A 126 8.28 -8.33 22.93
C GLU A 126 9.31 -7.58 22.07
N LYS A 127 9.49 -6.27 22.28
CA LYS A 127 10.54 -5.48 21.61
C LYS A 127 11.92 -6.06 21.89
N GLN A 128 12.23 -6.33 23.16
CA GLN A 128 13.51 -6.93 23.54
C GLN A 128 13.69 -8.32 22.92
N ALA A 129 12.66 -9.15 22.88
CA ALA A 129 12.70 -10.47 22.26
C ALA A 129 12.95 -10.41 20.74
N ARG A 130 12.30 -9.48 20.03
CA ARG A 130 12.53 -9.24 18.60
C ARG A 130 13.94 -8.71 18.34
N ILE A 131 14.44 -7.78 19.16
CA ILE A 131 15.82 -7.29 19.11
C ILE A 131 16.81 -8.44 19.31
N LEU A 132 16.54 -9.33 20.27
CA LEU A 132 17.41 -10.48 20.57
C LEU A 132 17.35 -11.56 19.47
N ALA A 133 16.18 -11.84 18.91
CA ALA A 133 16.00 -12.82 17.84
C ALA A 133 16.74 -12.42 16.55
N ASP A 134 16.75 -11.13 16.21
CA ASP A 134 17.54 -10.60 15.09
C ASP A 134 19.04 -10.66 15.36
N LEU A 135 19.46 -10.37 16.61
CA LEU A 135 20.87 -10.47 17.05
C LEU A 135 21.43 -11.90 16.98
N HIS A 136 20.60 -12.92 17.21
CA HIS A 136 21.03 -14.31 17.24
C HIS A 136 21.15 -14.98 15.87
N TYR A 137 20.58 -14.41 14.81
CA TYR A 137 20.71 -14.98 13.46
C TYR A 137 22.16 -14.91 12.98
N ASP A 138 22.78 -13.75 13.11
CA ASP A 138 24.18 -13.54 12.71
C ASP A 138 25.15 -14.26 13.66
N SER A 139 24.87 -14.30 14.97
CA SER A 139 25.76 -15.00 15.92
C SER A 139 25.74 -16.52 15.72
N LEU A 140 24.58 -17.11 15.41
CA LEU A 140 24.46 -18.55 15.11
C LEU A 140 25.04 -18.89 13.73
N ALA A 141 25.04 -17.95 12.78
CA ALA A 141 25.73 -18.09 11.50
C ALA A 141 27.25 -18.01 11.68
N MET A 142 27.75 -17.02 12.43
CA MET A 142 29.17 -16.87 12.77
C MET A 142 29.70 -18.07 13.56
N GLU A 143 28.97 -18.58 14.56
CA GLU A 143 29.39 -19.76 15.34
C GLU A 143 29.46 -21.02 14.46
N ARG A 144 28.61 -21.14 13.43
CA ARG A 144 28.67 -22.22 12.44
C ARG A 144 29.86 -22.06 11.50
N GLU A 145 30.15 -20.85 11.05
CA GLU A 145 31.28 -20.53 10.17
C GLU A 145 32.62 -20.67 10.89
N GLU A 146 32.72 -20.22 12.14
CA GLU A 146 33.92 -20.35 12.98
C GLU A 146 34.20 -21.82 13.35
N ASN A 147 33.15 -22.61 13.66
CA ASN A 147 33.29 -24.06 13.83
C ASN A 147 33.73 -24.74 12.52
N LEU A 148 33.25 -24.27 11.38
CA LEU A 148 33.63 -24.80 10.07
C LEU A 148 35.09 -24.48 9.74
N GLU A 149 35.53 -23.25 10.00
CA GLU A 149 36.91 -22.78 9.80
C GLU A 149 37.91 -23.48 10.72
N ALA A 150 37.61 -23.58 12.02
CA ALA A 150 38.47 -24.29 12.98
C ALA A 150 38.65 -25.76 12.59
N ARG A 151 37.58 -26.38 12.08
CA ARG A 151 37.57 -27.79 11.66
C ARG A 151 38.28 -27.99 10.32
N LEU A 152 38.15 -27.05 9.37
CA LEU A 152 38.90 -27.01 8.11
C LEU A 152 40.40 -26.81 8.35
N THR A 153 40.77 -25.89 9.25
CA THR A 153 42.16 -25.60 9.61
C THR A 153 42.84 -26.80 10.26
N SER A 154 42.14 -27.49 11.16
CA SER A 154 42.62 -28.76 11.75
C SER A 154 42.84 -29.85 10.68
N TYR A 155 41.90 -29.97 9.73
CA TYR A 155 42.01 -30.93 8.62
C TYR A 155 43.16 -30.61 7.66
N ILE A 156 43.35 -29.32 7.33
CA ILE A 156 44.45 -28.84 6.48
C ILE A 156 45.80 -29.10 7.16
N ASN A 157 45.92 -28.79 8.45
CA ASN A 157 47.15 -29.05 9.22
C ASN A 157 47.48 -30.54 9.32
N ALA A 158 46.48 -31.40 9.49
CA ALA A 158 46.66 -32.85 9.46
C ALA A 158 47.09 -33.35 8.07
N MET A 159 46.51 -32.79 7.00
CA MET A 159 46.86 -33.16 5.62
C MET A 159 48.26 -32.69 5.22
N ILE A 160 48.67 -31.50 5.66
CA ILE A 160 50.04 -30.96 5.48
C ILE A 160 51.06 -31.83 6.23
N GLY A 161 50.72 -32.30 7.43
CA GLY A 161 51.53 -33.27 8.18
C GLY A 161 51.68 -34.63 7.49
N ILE A 162 50.67 -35.07 6.73
CA ILE A 162 50.68 -36.33 5.97
C ILE A 162 51.44 -36.19 4.64
N THR A 163 51.35 -35.02 3.97
CA THR A 163 51.95 -34.78 2.65
C THR A 163 53.42 -34.35 2.70
N ASN A 164 53.94 -34.00 3.88
CA ASN A 164 55.35 -33.66 4.07
C ASN A 164 56.03 -34.55 5.15
N PRO A 165 56.12 -35.88 4.94
CA PRO A 165 56.56 -36.84 5.95
C PRO A 165 58.06 -36.76 6.31
N ALA A 166 58.84 -35.88 5.70
CA ALA A 166 60.30 -35.82 5.85
C ALA A 166 60.81 -35.03 7.06
N VAL A 167 59.94 -34.36 7.84
CA VAL A 167 60.38 -33.61 9.05
C VAL A 167 60.64 -34.54 10.24
N PHE A 168 60.13 -35.78 10.21
CA PHE A 168 60.25 -36.74 11.31
C PHE A 168 60.63 -38.15 10.83
N ASP A 169 61.57 -38.25 9.88
CA ASP A 169 62.12 -39.56 9.53
C ASP A 169 62.85 -40.15 10.76
N GLY A 170 62.24 -41.19 11.35
CA GLY A 170 62.72 -41.89 12.54
C GLY A 170 61.90 -41.74 13.83
N ILE A 171 60.89 -40.86 13.90
CA ILE A 171 60.02 -40.72 15.09
C ILE A 171 58.65 -41.30 14.79
N THR A 172 58.29 -42.39 15.47
CA THR A 172 56.97 -43.03 15.29
C THR A 172 55.85 -42.16 15.84
N ASP A 173 54.64 -42.29 15.27
CA ASP A 173 53.39 -41.64 15.69
C ASP A 173 52.99 -41.89 17.17
N ARG A 174 53.68 -42.81 17.84
CA ARG A 174 53.57 -43.11 19.27
C ARG A 174 54.50 -42.30 20.17
N MET A 175 55.50 -41.63 19.60
CA MET A 175 56.52 -40.88 20.35
C MET A 175 56.29 -39.37 20.34
N VAL A 176 55.43 -38.88 19.45
CA VAL A 176 55.00 -37.49 19.40
C VAL A 176 53.84 -37.30 20.38
N ILE A 177 54.07 -36.52 21.43
CA ILE A 177 53.09 -36.21 22.47
C ILE A 177 52.53 -34.82 22.16
N THR A 178 51.21 -34.71 21.96
CA THR A 178 50.50 -33.45 21.77
C THR A 178 50.51 -32.63 23.06
N LYS A 179 50.24 -31.31 22.97
CA LYS A 179 50.31 -30.39 24.14
C LYS A 179 49.40 -30.80 25.31
N ASP A 180 48.35 -31.57 25.02
CA ASP A 180 47.42 -32.14 25.98
C ASP A 180 47.83 -33.54 26.50
N GLY A 181 49.03 -34.01 26.19
CA GLY A 181 49.64 -35.21 26.77
C GLY A 181 49.29 -36.54 26.10
N ARG A 182 48.54 -36.52 24.99
CA ARG A 182 48.19 -37.72 24.21
C ARG A 182 49.24 -38.01 23.15
N THR A 183 49.37 -39.26 22.72
CA THR A 183 50.18 -39.57 21.53
C THR A 183 49.48 -39.08 20.26
N GLN A 184 50.24 -38.72 19.23
CA GLN A 184 49.69 -38.29 17.94
C GLN A 184 48.73 -39.35 17.35
N ARG A 185 48.98 -40.64 17.61
CA ARG A 185 48.06 -41.73 17.27
C ARG A 185 46.74 -41.65 18.03
N GLU A 186 46.77 -41.52 19.36
CA GLU A 186 45.56 -41.39 20.17
C GLU A 186 44.75 -40.14 19.80
N PHE A 187 45.45 -39.05 19.46
CA PHE A 187 44.82 -37.85 18.93
C PHE A 187 44.10 -38.16 17.61
N ASN A 188 44.78 -38.79 16.64
CA ASN A 188 44.20 -39.15 15.34
C ASN A 188 43.03 -40.14 15.46
N GLU A 189 43.11 -41.11 16.37
CA GLU A 189 42.05 -42.09 16.65
C GLU A 189 40.86 -41.49 17.42
N SER A 190 41.08 -40.39 18.16
CA SER A 190 40.02 -39.66 18.87
C SER A 190 39.21 -38.71 18.00
N ILE A 191 39.65 -38.44 16.77
CA ILE A 191 38.88 -37.67 15.80
C ILE A 191 37.79 -38.62 15.23
N PRO A 192 36.49 -38.34 15.44
CA PRO A 192 35.45 -39.20 14.89
C PRO A 192 35.58 -39.21 13.37
N PHE A 193 35.89 -40.36 12.80
CA PHE A 193 36.03 -40.52 11.36
C PHE A 193 34.62 -40.50 10.74
N TRP A 194 34.08 -39.29 10.49
CA TRP A 194 32.78 -39.04 9.85
C TRP A 194 32.74 -39.46 8.37
N THR A 195 33.47 -40.49 7.95
CA THR A 195 33.55 -40.82 6.52
C THR A 195 32.24 -41.33 5.96
N ASN A 196 31.45 -42.10 6.70
CA ASN A 196 30.15 -42.55 6.18
C ASN A 196 29.07 -41.46 6.24
N ASP A 197 28.98 -40.67 7.32
CA ASP A 197 27.94 -39.63 7.41
C ASP A 197 28.28 -38.38 6.60
N TYR A 198 29.55 -37.99 6.47
CA TYR A 198 29.92 -36.85 5.62
C TYR A 198 29.80 -37.19 4.13
N VAL A 199 30.13 -38.42 3.70
CA VAL A 199 29.92 -38.84 2.31
C VAL A 199 28.42 -38.93 2.01
N ASN A 200 27.61 -39.51 2.91
CA ASN A 200 26.16 -39.53 2.74
C ASN A 200 25.54 -38.13 2.80
N PHE A 201 26.04 -37.23 3.65
CA PHE A 201 25.60 -35.84 3.72
C PHE A 201 26.00 -35.07 2.46
N LYS A 202 27.25 -35.17 1.99
CA LYS A 202 27.68 -34.53 0.73
C LYS A 202 26.92 -35.08 -0.47
N GLN A 203 26.68 -36.39 -0.49
CA GLN A 203 25.90 -37.03 -1.55
C GLN A 203 24.43 -36.58 -1.46
N ALA A 204 23.84 -36.47 -0.28
CA ALA A 204 22.49 -35.96 -0.10
C ALA A 204 22.37 -34.46 -0.44
N THR A 205 23.38 -33.65 -0.12
CA THR A 205 23.43 -32.23 -0.49
C THR A 205 23.63 -32.06 -1.98
N TYR A 206 24.53 -32.83 -2.60
CA TYR A 206 24.72 -32.85 -4.05
C TYR A 206 23.44 -33.30 -4.77
N LEU A 207 22.81 -34.39 -4.32
CA LEU A 207 21.53 -34.86 -4.86
C LEU A 207 20.40 -33.85 -4.64
N ARG A 208 20.43 -33.09 -3.54
CA ARG A 208 19.45 -32.03 -3.27
C ARG A 208 19.69 -30.79 -4.12
N GLU A 209 20.94 -30.41 -4.35
CA GLU A 209 21.33 -29.34 -5.27
C GLU A 209 20.98 -29.73 -6.72
N GLU A 210 21.24 -30.97 -7.11
CA GLU A 210 20.84 -31.54 -8.40
C GLU A 210 19.32 -31.56 -8.55
N GLN A 211 18.56 -31.96 -7.50
CA GLN A 211 17.10 -31.88 -7.48
C GLN A 211 16.57 -30.44 -7.55
N ILE A 212 17.26 -29.47 -6.95
CA ILE A 212 16.89 -28.05 -7.01
C ILE A 212 17.15 -27.53 -8.43
N LEU A 213 18.29 -27.85 -9.03
CA LEU A 213 18.60 -27.46 -10.40
C LEU A 213 17.65 -28.12 -11.41
N ASP A 214 17.30 -29.40 -11.21
CA ASP A 214 16.29 -30.10 -12.00
C ASP A 214 14.91 -29.50 -11.80
N HIS A 215 14.52 -29.15 -10.56
CA HIS A 215 13.25 -28.49 -10.29
C HIS A 215 13.18 -27.11 -10.96
N VAL A 216 14.26 -26.32 -10.88
CA VAL A 216 14.36 -25.02 -11.57
C VAL A 216 14.29 -25.21 -13.08
N ALA A 217 15.00 -26.18 -13.65
CA ALA A 217 14.94 -26.49 -15.08
C ALA A 217 13.55 -26.99 -15.53
N VAL A 218 12.84 -27.73 -14.67
CA VAL A 218 11.46 -28.17 -14.91
C VAL A 218 10.50 -26.99 -14.83
N GLU A 219 10.62 -26.13 -13.82
CA GLU A 219 9.79 -24.92 -13.68
C GLU A 219 10.05 -23.93 -14.82
N ASP A 220 11.30 -23.72 -15.24
CA ASP A 220 11.65 -22.91 -16.41
C ASP A 220 11.07 -23.50 -17.70
N ASN A 221 11.10 -24.83 -17.85
CA ASN A 221 10.45 -25.49 -18.98
C ASN A 221 8.92 -25.36 -18.92
N ILE A 222 8.30 -25.46 -17.74
CA ILE A 222 6.85 -25.25 -17.56
C ILE A 222 6.49 -23.80 -17.87
N LEU A 223 7.30 -22.84 -17.41
CA LEU A 223 7.12 -21.42 -17.68
C LEU A 223 7.25 -21.13 -19.17
N ASN A 224 8.29 -21.66 -19.83
CA ASN A 224 8.46 -21.54 -21.27
C ASN A 224 7.30 -22.19 -22.04
N GLN A 225 6.81 -23.35 -21.61
CA GLN A 225 5.62 -23.98 -22.20
C GLN A 225 4.35 -23.15 -22.00
N LYS A 226 4.17 -22.52 -20.83
CA LYS A 226 3.05 -21.60 -20.56
C LYS A 226 3.16 -20.35 -21.43
N ILE A 227 4.35 -19.78 -21.58
CA ILE A 227 4.61 -18.63 -22.47
C ILE A 227 4.30 -19.01 -23.92
N ILE A 228 4.77 -20.16 -24.40
CA ILE A 228 4.49 -20.64 -25.76
C ILE A 228 2.99 -20.92 -25.96
N SER A 229 2.33 -21.51 -24.97
CA SER A 229 0.89 -21.79 -25.02
C SER A 229 0.07 -20.50 -25.04
N GLU A 230 0.44 -19.52 -24.22
CA GLU A 230 -0.22 -18.21 -24.19
C GLU A 230 0.05 -17.40 -25.46
N THR A 231 1.28 -17.45 -25.99
CA THR A 231 1.63 -16.84 -27.28
C THR A 231 0.80 -17.47 -28.41
N THR A 232 0.68 -18.79 -28.43
CA THR A 232 -0.14 -19.51 -29.42
C THR A 232 -1.62 -19.18 -29.28
N ARG A 233 -2.13 -19.12 -28.04
CA ARG A 233 -3.51 -18.72 -27.75
C ARG A 233 -3.78 -17.29 -28.22
N ALA A 234 -2.88 -16.35 -27.92
CA ALA A 234 -3.00 -14.95 -28.31
C ALA A 234 -2.99 -14.78 -29.82
N VAL A 235 -2.02 -15.40 -30.52
CA VAL A 235 -1.94 -15.37 -31.99
C VAL A 235 -3.18 -15.99 -32.63
N ASN A 236 -3.68 -17.12 -32.12
CA ASN A 236 -4.91 -17.73 -32.63
C ASN A 236 -6.15 -16.87 -32.35
N ALA A 237 -6.23 -16.22 -31.19
CA ALA A 237 -7.32 -15.32 -30.86
C ALA A 237 -7.32 -14.07 -31.77
N GLU A 238 -6.15 -13.49 -32.03
CA GLU A 238 -5.98 -12.39 -32.97
C GLU A 238 -6.31 -12.81 -34.40
N HIS A 239 -5.88 -14.00 -34.83
CA HIS A 239 -6.23 -14.54 -36.14
C HIS A 239 -7.74 -14.77 -36.25
N GLN A 240 -8.39 -15.34 -35.23
CA GLN A 240 -9.85 -15.55 -35.19
C GLN A 240 -10.61 -14.23 -35.17
N LEU A 241 -10.14 -13.22 -34.45
CA LEU A 241 -10.70 -11.86 -34.48
C LEU A 241 -10.56 -11.25 -35.87
N GLN A 242 -9.40 -11.40 -36.51
CA GLN A 242 -9.16 -10.90 -37.86
C GLN A 242 -10.02 -11.64 -38.89
N GLU A 243 -10.19 -12.95 -38.77
CA GLU A 243 -11.10 -13.76 -39.57
C GLU A 243 -12.57 -13.36 -39.34
N GLN A 244 -12.99 -13.11 -38.10
CA GLN A 244 -14.34 -12.65 -37.78
C GLN A 244 -14.60 -11.23 -38.30
N ILE A 245 -13.63 -10.33 -38.21
CA ILE A 245 -13.72 -8.97 -38.77
C ILE A 245 -13.81 -9.04 -40.29
N ASN A 246 -12.98 -9.86 -40.93
CA ASN A 246 -13.01 -10.08 -42.37
C ASN A 246 -14.28 -10.80 -42.84
N ALA A 247 -14.82 -11.74 -42.05
CA ALA A 247 -16.05 -12.48 -42.32
C ALA A 247 -17.31 -11.63 -42.11
N ASN A 248 -17.27 -10.67 -41.19
CA ASN A 248 -18.34 -9.71 -40.96
C ASN A 248 -18.34 -8.57 -41.97
N GLY A 249 -17.20 -8.17 -42.55
CA GLY A 249 -17.13 -7.46 -43.85
C GLY A 249 -18.05 -6.24 -44.05
N ILE A 250 -18.41 -5.48 -43.00
CA ILE A 250 -19.33 -4.34 -43.12
C ILE A 250 -18.54 -3.04 -43.06
N GLY A 251 -18.17 -2.51 -44.23
CA GLY A 251 -17.80 -1.10 -44.41
C GLY A 251 -18.85 -0.42 -45.27
N ASN A 252 -19.45 0.67 -44.76
CA ASN A 252 -20.25 1.57 -45.60
C ASN A 252 -19.29 2.47 -46.38
N ARG A 253 -19.22 2.29 -47.70
CA ARG A 253 -18.40 3.13 -48.59
C ARG A 253 -19.27 3.93 -49.54
N ALA A 254 -18.81 5.11 -49.93
CA ALA A 254 -19.48 5.96 -50.91
C ALA A 254 -18.53 6.36 -52.02
N TYR A 255 -19.01 6.34 -53.27
CA TYR A 255 -18.27 6.76 -54.45
C TYR A 255 -19.08 7.77 -55.23
N LEU A 256 -18.40 8.73 -55.84
CA LEU A 256 -19.07 9.71 -56.70
C LEU A 256 -19.66 9.06 -57.95
N THR A 257 -18.99 8.06 -58.54
CA THR A 257 -19.42 7.39 -59.77
C THR A 257 -19.37 5.86 -59.64
N TYR A 258 -20.21 5.16 -60.41
CA TYR A 258 -20.24 3.70 -60.51
C TYR A 258 -18.91 3.16 -61.04
N SER A 259 -18.27 3.88 -61.97
CA SER A 259 -16.95 3.53 -62.49
C SER A 259 -15.89 3.52 -61.37
N ALA A 260 -15.89 4.53 -60.50
CA ALA A 260 -14.97 4.59 -59.35
C ALA A 260 -15.24 3.48 -58.33
N MET A 261 -16.51 3.14 -58.10
CA MET A 261 -16.89 2.00 -57.26
C MET A 261 -16.35 0.68 -57.82
N VAL A 262 -16.53 0.42 -59.12
CA VAL A 262 -16.08 -0.83 -59.76
C VAL A 262 -14.55 -0.93 -59.78
N ALA A 263 -13.84 0.19 -59.92
CA ALA A 263 -12.39 0.21 -59.85
C ALA A 263 -11.84 -0.21 -58.47
N ASP A 264 -12.56 0.09 -57.39
CA ASP A 264 -12.15 -0.24 -56.02
C ASP A 264 -12.58 -1.64 -55.56
N LYS A 265 -13.16 -2.44 -56.45
CA LYS A 265 -13.77 -3.75 -56.17
C LYS A 265 -12.89 -4.73 -55.36
N LEU A 266 -11.56 -4.69 -55.54
CA LEU A 266 -10.62 -5.56 -54.82
C LEU A 266 -10.41 -5.17 -53.35
N ASN A 267 -10.75 -3.93 -52.98
CA ASN A 267 -10.56 -3.39 -51.64
C ASN A 267 -11.87 -3.31 -50.84
N ILE A 268 -12.98 -3.79 -51.41
CA ILE A 268 -14.30 -3.80 -50.77
C ILE A 268 -14.57 -5.22 -50.26
N PRO A 269 -14.75 -5.43 -48.95
CA PRO A 269 -15.09 -6.74 -48.41
C PRO A 269 -16.44 -7.27 -48.91
N ALA A 270 -16.56 -8.59 -49.05
CA ALA A 270 -17.84 -9.22 -49.34
C ALA A 270 -18.88 -8.87 -48.25
N LYS A 271 -20.16 -8.77 -48.64
CA LYS A 271 -21.30 -8.32 -47.81
C LYS A 271 -21.29 -6.84 -47.42
N SER A 272 -20.43 -6.01 -48.04
CA SER A 272 -20.43 -4.56 -47.84
C SER A 272 -21.59 -3.85 -48.57
N LYS A 273 -22.06 -2.74 -47.97
CA LYS A 273 -22.96 -1.77 -48.61
C LYS A 273 -22.12 -0.65 -49.22
N VAL A 274 -22.39 -0.35 -50.48
CA VAL A 274 -21.69 0.69 -51.23
C VAL A 274 -22.70 1.63 -51.87
N THR A 275 -22.52 2.93 -51.73
CA THR A 275 -23.43 3.94 -52.26
C THR A 275 -22.77 4.73 -53.39
N VAL A 276 -23.45 4.85 -54.53
CA VAL A 276 -23.05 5.77 -55.62
C VAL A 276 -23.92 7.01 -55.56
N THR A 277 -23.31 8.19 -55.41
CA THR A 277 -24.05 9.41 -55.07
C THR A 277 -24.27 10.37 -56.26
N ASN A 278 -23.35 10.44 -57.22
CA ASN A 278 -23.29 11.51 -58.23
C ASN A 278 -22.77 11.04 -59.60
N ASP A 279 -23.20 9.85 -60.07
CA ASP A 279 -22.85 9.37 -61.39
C ASP A 279 -23.53 10.23 -62.48
N PRO A 280 -22.83 10.58 -63.59
CA PRO A 280 -23.44 11.26 -64.72
C PRO A 280 -24.67 10.54 -65.30
N ASP A 281 -24.72 9.20 -65.16
CA ASP A 281 -25.90 8.40 -65.44
C ASP A 281 -26.69 8.18 -64.14
N THR A 282 -27.75 8.96 -63.96
CA THR A 282 -28.56 8.98 -62.72
C THR A 282 -29.20 7.64 -62.39
N THR A 283 -29.37 6.75 -63.37
CA THR A 283 -29.87 5.40 -63.15
C THR A 283 -28.90 4.53 -62.36
N LYS A 284 -27.63 4.92 -62.24
CA LYS A 284 -26.59 4.25 -61.47
C LYS A 284 -26.43 4.79 -60.05
N ASN A 285 -27.10 5.88 -59.69
CA ASN A 285 -27.10 6.36 -58.30
C ASN A 285 -27.95 5.44 -57.42
N GLY A 286 -27.51 5.24 -56.18
CA GLY A 286 -28.20 4.43 -55.19
C GLY A 286 -27.29 3.46 -54.44
N ASP A 287 -27.92 2.62 -53.63
CA ASP A 287 -27.23 1.64 -52.80
C ASP A 287 -27.00 0.33 -53.56
N TYR A 288 -25.82 -0.23 -53.38
CA TYR A 288 -25.38 -1.50 -53.95
C TYR A 288 -24.92 -2.41 -52.81
N GLN A 289 -25.28 -3.69 -52.92
CA GLN A 289 -24.70 -4.74 -52.11
C GLN A 289 -23.56 -5.38 -52.90
N TYR A 290 -22.38 -5.50 -52.28
CA TYR A 290 -21.27 -6.25 -52.85
C TYR A 290 -21.23 -7.65 -52.24
N ASP A 291 -21.34 -8.69 -53.05
CA ASP A 291 -21.30 -10.08 -52.58
C ASP A 291 -19.88 -10.69 -52.56
N GLY A 292 -18.85 -9.89 -52.88
CA GLY A 292 -17.47 -10.34 -53.07
C GLY A 292 -17.08 -10.60 -54.53
N THR A 293 -18.06 -10.64 -55.43
CA THR A 293 -17.88 -10.88 -56.87
C THR A 293 -18.65 -9.88 -57.73
N ASN A 294 -19.85 -9.47 -57.35
CA ASN A 294 -20.75 -8.61 -58.10
C ASN A 294 -21.34 -7.51 -57.21
N PHE A 295 -21.63 -6.35 -57.81
CA PHE A 295 -22.43 -5.31 -57.18
C PHE A 295 -23.88 -5.44 -57.63
N THR A 296 -24.79 -5.71 -56.70
CA THR A 296 -26.24 -5.76 -56.96
C THR A 296 -26.88 -4.50 -56.43
N LYS A 297 -27.48 -3.69 -57.32
CA LYS A 297 -28.22 -2.50 -56.91
C LYS A 297 -29.46 -2.91 -56.11
N THR A 298 -29.72 -2.26 -54.97
CA THR A 298 -30.94 -2.53 -54.21
C THR A 298 -32.16 -2.05 -55.01
N GLY A 299 -33.24 -2.83 -54.98
CA GLY A 299 -34.53 -2.41 -55.53
C GLY A 299 -35.28 -1.42 -54.63
N PHE A 300 -34.68 -1.02 -53.51
CA PHE A 300 -35.27 -0.11 -52.53
C PHE A 300 -35.02 1.33 -52.99
N ASP A 301 -36.01 1.90 -53.64
CA ASP A 301 -36.10 3.33 -53.93
C ASP A 301 -36.86 4.02 -52.76
N PRO A 302 -36.24 4.93 -51.99
CA PRO A 302 -36.92 5.63 -50.91
C PRO A 302 -38.16 6.42 -51.37
N TYR A 303 -38.28 6.75 -52.66
CA TYR A 303 -39.48 7.37 -53.22
C TYR A 303 -40.68 6.40 -53.32
N SER A 304 -40.44 5.10 -53.48
CA SER A 304 -41.48 4.06 -53.53
C SER A 304 -42.10 3.77 -52.15
N TYR A 305 -41.33 3.93 -51.07
CA TYR A 305 -41.79 3.66 -49.69
C TYR A 305 -42.79 4.72 -49.20
N VAL A 306 -42.60 5.98 -49.61
CA VAL A 306 -43.50 7.09 -49.23
C VAL A 306 -44.86 7.00 -49.94
N ASP A 307 -44.91 6.52 -51.19
CA ASP A 307 -46.16 6.37 -51.95
C ASP A 307 -47.06 5.21 -51.44
N GLY A 308 -46.46 4.17 -50.87
CA GLY A 308 -47.18 3.06 -50.24
C GLY A 308 -47.83 3.42 -48.90
N PHE A 309 -47.22 4.33 -48.14
CA PHE A 309 -47.77 4.82 -46.87
C PHE A 309 -48.97 5.74 -47.07
N LEU A 310 -48.97 6.58 -48.11
CA LEU A 310 -50.03 7.59 -48.35
C LEU A 310 -51.33 7.02 -48.94
N LYS A 311 -51.33 5.85 -49.58
CA LYS A 311 -52.54 5.24 -50.19
C LYS A 311 -53.54 4.62 -49.20
N ASN A 312 -53.15 4.40 -47.94
CA ASN A 312 -53.97 3.71 -46.93
C ASN A 312 -54.42 4.62 -45.77
N VAL A 313 -54.37 5.94 -45.97
CA VAL A 313 -54.66 6.93 -44.91
C VAL A 313 -55.82 7.84 -45.33
N THR A 314 -56.86 7.91 -44.52
CA THR A 314 -58.08 8.71 -44.79
C THR A 314 -58.06 10.02 -43.99
N THR A 315 -58.22 11.17 -44.63
CA THR A 315 -58.25 12.46 -43.90
C THR A 315 -59.63 12.69 -43.26
N LEU A 316 -59.66 12.99 -41.95
CA LEU A 316 -60.91 13.32 -41.27
C LEU A 316 -61.35 14.75 -41.63
N PRO A 317 -62.60 14.99 -42.05
CA PRO A 317 -63.06 16.34 -42.44
C PRO A 317 -63.12 17.32 -41.26
N SER A 318 -62.89 18.60 -41.52
CA SER A 318 -63.00 19.67 -40.52
C SER A 318 -64.41 19.74 -39.90
N GLY A 319 -64.50 19.99 -38.59
CA GLY A 319 -65.72 19.98 -37.80
C GLY A 319 -66.18 18.61 -37.31
N SER A 320 -65.51 17.52 -37.72
CA SER A 320 -65.91 16.15 -37.36
C SER A 320 -65.55 15.78 -35.91
N SER A 321 -66.34 14.89 -35.32
CA SER A 321 -65.94 14.17 -34.10
C SER A 321 -64.96 13.05 -34.45
N LEU A 322 -64.00 12.75 -33.57
CA LEU A 322 -63.10 11.60 -33.74
C LEU A 322 -63.86 10.26 -33.76
N ASN A 323 -65.12 10.21 -33.28
CA ASN A 323 -65.98 9.03 -33.38
C ASN A 323 -66.30 8.64 -34.83
N SER A 324 -66.24 9.60 -35.76
CA SER A 324 -66.49 9.37 -37.19
C SER A 324 -65.36 8.60 -37.88
N ALA A 325 -64.19 8.46 -37.26
CA ALA A 325 -63.09 7.64 -37.76
C ALA A 325 -63.32 6.15 -37.41
N ASN A 326 -64.34 5.54 -38.01
CA ASN A 326 -64.87 4.22 -37.60
C ASN A 326 -64.60 3.08 -38.58
N THR A 327 -63.85 3.32 -39.66
CA THR A 327 -63.37 2.28 -40.57
C THR A 327 -61.91 1.95 -40.30
N PHE A 328 -61.54 0.68 -40.53
CA PHE A 328 -60.20 0.18 -40.25
C PHE A 328 -59.15 0.85 -41.14
N GLY A 329 -58.01 1.19 -40.53
CA GLY A 329 -56.91 1.87 -41.20
C GLY A 329 -56.47 3.12 -40.46
N TYR A 330 -55.66 3.93 -41.15
CA TYR A 330 -55.09 5.14 -40.58
C TYR A 330 -55.90 6.36 -40.99
N TRP A 331 -56.02 7.32 -40.08
CA TRP A 331 -56.71 8.57 -40.31
C TRP A 331 -55.82 9.76 -39.97
N LEU A 332 -55.78 10.76 -40.86
CA LEU A 332 -55.01 12.00 -40.70
C LEU A 332 -55.86 13.11 -40.11
N LEU A 333 -55.27 13.88 -39.19
CA LEU A 333 -55.88 15.04 -38.56
C LEU A 333 -55.10 16.33 -38.90
N PRO A 334 -55.30 16.93 -40.09
CA PRO A 334 -54.65 18.19 -40.45
C PRO A 334 -54.82 19.28 -39.40
N THR A 335 -53.76 20.02 -39.07
CA THR A 335 -53.79 21.09 -38.05
C THR A 335 -54.70 22.27 -38.39
N GLY A 336 -54.93 22.54 -39.68
CA GLY A 336 -55.85 23.59 -40.14
C GLY A 336 -57.34 23.29 -39.89
N ASN A 337 -57.69 22.06 -39.53
CA ASN A 337 -59.07 21.64 -39.29
C ASN A 337 -59.44 21.72 -37.79
N THR A 338 -60.73 21.80 -37.47
CA THR A 338 -61.24 21.68 -36.09
C THR A 338 -61.85 20.30 -35.87
N TYR A 339 -61.72 19.74 -34.67
CA TYR A 339 -62.29 18.43 -34.32
C TYR A 339 -62.86 18.44 -32.91
N THR A 340 -63.84 17.58 -32.65
CA THR A 340 -64.42 17.37 -31.31
C THR A 340 -64.09 15.97 -30.80
N ASP A 341 -64.18 15.76 -29.47
CA ASP A 341 -63.87 14.49 -28.81
C ASP A 341 -62.38 14.09 -28.88
N LEU A 342 -61.49 15.07 -28.73
CA LEU A 342 -60.07 14.87 -28.49
C LEU A 342 -59.84 14.38 -27.04
N PRO A 343 -58.76 13.63 -26.76
CA PRO A 343 -58.40 13.28 -25.40
C PRO A 343 -58.14 14.52 -24.53
N PRO A 344 -58.39 14.45 -23.21
CA PRO A 344 -58.05 15.52 -22.28
C PRO A 344 -56.57 15.90 -22.36
N ASP A 345 -56.27 17.19 -22.38
CA ASP A 345 -54.91 17.77 -22.45
C ASP A 345 -54.06 17.36 -23.68
N PHE A 346 -54.70 16.86 -24.74
CA PHE A 346 -53.99 16.49 -25.97
C PHE A 346 -53.60 17.72 -26.81
N VAL A 347 -52.30 17.97 -26.94
CA VAL A 347 -51.75 19.01 -27.83
C VAL A 347 -51.51 18.44 -29.23
N ARG A 348 -52.30 18.92 -30.21
CA ARG A 348 -52.22 18.49 -31.62
C ARG A 348 -51.19 19.31 -32.42
N ASP A 349 -50.43 18.64 -33.26
CA ASP A 349 -49.54 19.20 -34.28
C ASP A 349 -49.72 18.48 -35.63
N ASP A 350 -48.90 18.80 -36.64
CA ASP A 350 -48.98 18.26 -38.01
C ASP A 350 -48.67 16.75 -38.12
N THR A 351 -48.30 16.10 -37.02
CA THR A 351 -47.83 14.72 -37.01
C THR A 351 -48.83 13.73 -36.40
N VAL A 352 -50.04 14.18 -36.08
CA VAL A 352 -51.05 13.38 -35.37
C VAL A 352 -51.84 12.47 -36.30
N ILE A 353 -51.92 11.18 -35.96
CA ILE A 353 -52.74 10.17 -36.64
C ILE A 353 -53.59 9.35 -35.67
N ILE A 354 -54.74 8.90 -36.16
CA ILE A 354 -55.56 7.86 -35.52
C ILE A 354 -55.34 6.56 -36.27
N HIS A 355 -55.07 5.48 -35.56
CA HIS A 355 -55.09 4.14 -36.10
C HIS A 355 -56.32 3.39 -35.58
N VAL A 356 -57.15 2.92 -36.51
CA VAL A 356 -58.39 2.21 -36.23
C VAL A 356 -58.18 0.74 -36.57
N THR A 357 -58.29 -0.13 -35.56
CA THR A 357 -58.09 -1.57 -35.71
C THR A 357 -59.34 -2.34 -35.34
N GLN A 358 -59.53 -3.49 -35.99
CA GLN A 358 -60.62 -4.39 -35.66
C GLN A 358 -60.39 -5.01 -34.28
N SER A 359 -61.43 -5.00 -33.43
CA SER A 359 -61.38 -5.62 -32.10
C SER A 359 -62.31 -6.82 -32.03
N THR A 360 -63.64 -6.61 -32.06
CA THR A 360 -64.67 -7.67 -32.08
C THR A 360 -65.90 -7.22 -32.89
N GLY A 361 -66.86 -8.11 -33.18
CA GLY A 361 -67.98 -7.83 -34.09
C GLY A 361 -68.87 -6.61 -33.74
N ALA A 362 -68.81 -6.09 -32.52
CA ALA A 362 -69.56 -4.90 -32.09
C ALA A 362 -68.67 -3.68 -31.75
N PHE A 363 -67.33 -3.80 -31.81
CA PHE A 363 -66.38 -2.76 -31.38
C PHE A 363 -65.11 -2.68 -32.25
N PHE A 364 -64.56 -1.48 -32.39
CA PHE A 364 -63.26 -1.21 -32.99
C PHE A 364 -62.37 -0.40 -32.04
N GLU A 365 -61.06 -0.54 -32.12
CA GLU A 365 -60.12 0.25 -31.28
C GLU A 365 -59.58 1.44 -32.07
N GLN A 366 -59.60 2.62 -31.47
CA GLN A 366 -58.89 3.80 -31.96
C GLN A 366 -57.66 4.07 -31.10
N SER A 367 -56.52 4.28 -31.75
CA SER A 367 -55.25 4.66 -31.13
C SER A 367 -54.72 5.96 -31.74
N LEU A 368 -54.76 7.04 -30.99
CA LEU A 368 -54.24 8.35 -31.35
C LEU A 368 -52.77 8.44 -30.93
N HIS A 369 -51.89 8.73 -31.88
CA HIS A 369 -50.46 8.87 -31.64
C HIS A 369 -49.84 9.87 -32.63
N LYS A 370 -48.71 10.46 -32.23
CA LYS A 370 -47.91 11.26 -33.14
C LYS A 370 -46.94 10.35 -33.89
N ILE A 371 -46.75 10.59 -35.18
CA ILE A 371 -45.82 9.82 -36.02
C ILE A 371 -44.38 9.99 -35.50
N ASN A 372 -44.06 11.15 -34.93
CA ASN A 372 -42.73 11.46 -34.37
C ASN A 372 -42.56 11.01 -32.90
N GLU A 373 -43.60 10.56 -32.20
CA GLU A 373 -43.56 10.12 -30.79
C GLU A 373 -44.41 8.84 -30.55
N PRO A 374 -43.99 7.66 -31.06
CA PRO A 374 -44.83 6.45 -31.13
C PRO A 374 -45.10 5.74 -29.79
N THR A 375 -44.41 6.13 -28.70
CA THR A 375 -44.50 5.50 -27.38
C THR A 375 -45.61 6.06 -26.50
N SER A 376 -46.18 7.21 -26.87
CA SER A 376 -47.28 7.86 -26.17
C SER A 376 -48.57 7.69 -26.98
N LYS A 377 -49.41 6.72 -26.59
CA LYS A 377 -50.65 6.41 -27.29
C LYS A 377 -51.85 6.66 -26.40
N TRP A 378 -52.76 7.50 -26.85
CA TRP A 378 -54.12 7.54 -26.32
C TRP A 378 -54.93 6.49 -27.05
N ALA A 379 -55.62 5.63 -26.33
CA ALA A 379 -56.41 4.57 -26.95
C ALA A 379 -57.80 4.47 -26.35
N ARG A 380 -58.78 4.12 -27.18
CA ARG A 380 -60.17 3.87 -26.77
C ARG A 380 -60.80 2.77 -27.59
N SER A 381 -61.69 2.01 -26.96
CA SER A 381 -62.58 1.08 -27.64
C SER A 381 -63.87 1.80 -27.98
N CYS A 382 -64.29 1.74 -29.24
CA CYS A 382 -65.44 2.45 -29.81
C CYS A 382 -66.48 1.45 -30.29
N ARG A 383 -67.76 1.72 -30.03
CA ARG A 383 -68.86 0.89 -30.57
C ARG A 383 -68.97 1.06 -32.08
N VAL A 384 -69.21 -0.02 -32.83
CA VAL A 384 -69.43 0.05 -34.29
C VAL A 384 -70.72 0.84 -34.63
N SER A 385 -71.72 0.83 -33.75
CA SER A 385 -73.03 1.47 -33.98
C SER A 385 -72.98 3.01 -34.05
N ASP A 386 -72.10 3.65 -33.27
CA ASP A 386 -72.06 5.11 -33.14
C ASP A 386 -70.64 5.71 -33.01
N GLY A 387 -69.61 4.86 -32.99
CA GLY A 387 -68.21 5.26 -32.90
C GLY A 387 -67.77 5.78 -31.54
N VAL A 388 -68.67 5.80 -30.54
CA VAL A 388 -68.41 6.43 -29.23
C VAL A 388 -67.53 5.53 -28.35
N GLY A 389 -66.49 6.11 -27.76
CA GLY A 389 -65.58 5.46 -26.82
C GLY A 389 -64.84 6.47 -25.93
N VAL A 390 -64.40 6.04 -24.75
CA VAL A 390 -63.72 6.92 -23.77
C VAL A 390 -62.20 6.80 -23.90
N TRP A 391 -61.50 7.93 -24.05
CA TRP A 391 -60.03 7.99 -24.14
C TRP A 391 -59.36 7.52 -22.85
N ARG A 392 -58.37 6.62 -22.96
CA ARG A 392 -57.50 6.20 -21.86
C ARG A 392 -56.19 7.01 -21.90
N SER A 393 -55.78 7.56 -20.74
CA SER A 393 -54.49 8.25 -20.51
C SER A 393 -53.31 7.38 -20.98
N PRO A 394 -52.22 7.94 -21.55
CA PRO A 394 -51.11 7.15 -22.06
C PRO A 394 -50.47 6.37 -20.90
N ASN A 395 -50.79 5.08 -20.83
CA ASN A 395 -50.26 4.09 -19.90
C ASN A 395 -50.32 2.73 -20.63
N ALA A 396 -49.22 2.00 -20.78
CA ALA A 396 -48.54 1.23 -19.74
C ALA A 396 -49.30 -0.05 -19.34
N ASP A 397 -48.52 -1.13 -19.14
CA ASP A 397 -48.76 -2.53 -18.76
C ASP A 397 -50.15 -3.06 -18.28
N TYR A 398 -51.23 -2.31 -18.05
CA TYR A 398 -52.50 -2.84 -17.55
C TYR A 398 -53.35 -3.60 -18.61
N ARG A 399 -53.82 -4.80 -18.25
CA ARG A 399 -54.45 -5.81 -19.13
C ARG A 399 -55.90 -6.13 -18.79
N GLY A 400 -56.43 -5.65 -17.65
CA GLY A 400 -57.85 -5.77 -17.29
C GLY A 400 -58.11 -6.36 -15.90
N ALA A 401 -59.39 -6.43 -15.52
CA ALA A 401 -59.87 -6.99 -14.26
C ALA A 401 -60.64 -8.30 -14.51
N PHE A 402 -60.45 -9.29 -13.63
CA PHE A 402 -60.94 -10.66 -13.79
C PHE A 402 -61.55 -11.12 -12.46
N ASP A 403 -62.52 -12.03 -12.49
CA ASP A 403 -63.19 -12.54 -11.30
C ASP A 403 -63.26 -14.07 -11.33
N GLY A 404 -62.98 -14.75 -10.22
CA GLY A 404 -63.12 -16.21 -10.16
C GLY A 404 -62.11 -16.97 -11.04
N VAL A 405 -60.95 -16.37 -11.34
CA VAL A 405 -59.93 -16.96 -12.21
C VAL A 405 -58.66 -17.29 -11.40
N ASP A 406 -57.94 -18.34 -11.79
CA ASP A 406 -56.62 -18.63 -11.23
C ASP A 406 -55.57 -17.66 -11.83
N PRO A 407 -54.76 -16.95 -11.00
CA PRO A 407 -53.72 -16.06 -11.50
C PRO A 407 -52.74 -16.71 -12.50
N ILE A 408 -52.59 -18.03 -12.46
CA ILE A 408 -51.71 -18.77 -13.38
C ILE A 408 -52.16 -18.66 -14.84
N SER A 409 -53.46 -18.45 -15.08
CA SER A 409 -54.02 -18.33 -16.43
C SER A 409 -53.60 -17.03 -17.11
N PHE A 410 -53.09 -16.05 -16.37
CA PHE A 410 -52.50 -14.86 -16.96
C PHE A 410 -51.12 -15.20 -17.53
N VAL A 411 -51.08 -15.37 -18.86
CA VAL A 411 -49.87 -15.75 -19.61
C VAL A 411 -49.20 -14.56 -20.31
N SER A 412 -49.90 -13.44 -20.46
CA SER A 412 -49.40 -12.25 -21.17
C SER A 412 -48.74 -11.27 -20.21
N GLN A 413 -47.66 -10.62 -20.64
CA GLN A 413 -47.01 -9.59 -19.82
C GLN A 413 -47.95 -8.40 -19.60
N GLY A 414 -48.05 -7.99 -18.34
CA GLY A 414 -48.83 -6.82 -17.92
C GLY A 414 -49.37 -6.95 -16.49
N SER A 415 -50.16 -5.97 -16.10
CA SER A 415 -50.80 -5.84 -14.80
C SER A 415 -52.31 -6.12 -14.93
N TYR A 416 -52.88 -6.88 -14.03
CA TYR A 416 -54.27 -7.31 -14.02
C TYR A 416 -54.85 -7.00 -12.65
N VAL A 417 -56.17 -6.94 -12.55
CA VAL A 417 -56.90 -6.95 -11.28
C VAL A 417 -57.65 -8.28 -11.20
N LEU A 418 -57.67 -8.93 -10.04
CA LEU A 418 -58.35 -10.21 -9.85
C LEU A 418 -59.21 -10.19 -8.59
N THR A 419 -60.52 -10.31 -8.73
CA THR A 419 -61.46 -10.52 -7.63
C THR A 419 -61.75 -12.01 -7.48
N ASN A 420 -62.06 -12.49 -6.27
CA ASN A 420 -62.38 -13.90 -5.98
C ASN A 420 -61.42 -14.93 -6.63
N GLY A 421 -60.11 -14.66 -6.62
CA GLY A 421 -59.13 -15.50 -7.31
C GLY A 421 -59.16 -16.96 -6.87
N LEU A 422 -59.00 -17.88 -7.81
CA LEU A 422 -58.88 -19.32 -7.53
C LEU A 422 -57.42 -19.68 -7.22
N ASN A 423 -57.21 -20.70 -6.37
CA ASN A 423 -55.87 -21.19 -5.98
C ASN A 423 -54.93 -20.08 -5.46
N MET A 424 -55.49 -19.14 -4.73
CA MET A 424 -54.75 -18.02 -4.13
C MET A 424 -53.85 -18.51 -2.97
N PRO A 425 -52.79 -17.76 -2.63
CA PRO A 425 -51.91 -18.09 -1.51
C PRO A 425 -52.68 -18.22 -0.19
N SER A 426 -52.19 -19.08 0.71
CA SER A 426 -52.70 -19.16 2.08
C SER A 426 -52.58 -17.81 2.79
N GLY A 427 -53.68 -17.32 3.37
CA GLY A 427 -53.75 -15.99 4.00
C GLY A 427 -54.13 -14.85 3.05
N PHE A 428 -54.33 -15.11 1.76
CA PHE A 428 -54.89 -14.13 0.82
C PHE A 428 -56.42 -13.99 1.01
N SER A 429 -56.91 -12.76 0.98
CA SER A 429 -58.33 -12.37 1.07
C SER A 429 -58.62 -11.11 0.23
N GLY A 430 -59.84 -11.00 -0.30
CA GLY A 430 -60.24 -9.85 -1.11
C GLY A 430 -59.73 -9.90 -2.55
N ALA A 431 -59.51 -8.73 -3.17
CA ALA A 431 -59.06 -8.61 -4.55
C ALA A 431 -57.53 -8.50 -4.64
N ALA A 432 -56.96 -8.90 -5.77
CA ALA A 432 -55.53 -8.87 -6.07
C ALA A 432 -55.21 -7.89 -7.21
N LEU A 433 -54.09 -7.18 -7.10
CA LEU A 433 -53.37 -6.66 -8.24
C LEU A 433 -52.36 -7.72 -8.67
N VAL A 434 -52.49 -8.22 -9.89
CA VAL A 434 -51.59 -9.24 -10.44
C VAL A 434 -50.64 -8.60 -11.43
N SER A 435 -49.33 -8.77 -11.28
CA SER A 435 -48.34 -8.39 -12.28
C SER A 435 -47.71 -9.63 -12.86
N VAL A 436 -47.78 -9.77 -14.18
CA VAL A 436 -47.14 -10.83 -14.94
C VAL A 436 -45.97 -10.21 -15.70
N LYS A 437 -44.76 -10.67 -15.38
CA LYS A 437 -43.53 -10.31 -16.08
C LYS A 437 -42.94 -11.55 -16.72
N ARG A 438 -42.49 -11.41 -17.96
CA ARG A 438 -41.70 -12.44 -18.64
C ARG A 438 -40.26 -12.00 -18.66
N VAL A 439 -39.37 -12.86 -18.17
CA VAL A 439 -37.91 -12.63 -18.19
C VAL A 439 -37.29 -13.93 -18.69
N GLY A 440 -36.80 -13.92 -19.93
CA GLY A 440 -36.39 -15.16 -20.62
C GLY A 440 -37.55 -16.15 -20.79
N GLY A 441 -37.33 -17.42 -20.45
CA GLY A 441 -38.33 -18.49 -20.52
C GLY A 441 -39.27 -18.58 -19.31
N PHE A 442 -39.04 -17.76 -18.28
CA PHE A 442 -39.79 -17.81 -17.02
C PHE A 442 -40.91 -16.78 -16.98
N VAL A 443 -42.07 -17.19 -16.47
CA VAL A 443 -43.22 -16.32 -16.21
C VAL A 443 -43.31 -16.03 -14.72
N TYR A 444 -42.92 -14.82 -14.34
CA TYR A 444 -43.06 -14.32 -12.98
C TYR A 444 -44.46 -13.78 -12.79
N ARG A 445 -45.15 -14.27 -11.76
CA ARG A 445 -46.47 -13.76 -11.36
C ARG A 445 -46.37 -13.26 -9.94
N ARG A 446 -46.72 -11.99 -9.76
CA ARG A 446 -46.85 -11.37 -8.45
C ARG A 446 -48.30 -11.01 -8.21
N VAL A 447 -48.86 -11.41 -7.08
CA VAL A 447 -50.19 -11.01 -6.64
C VAL A 447 -50.05 -10.14 -5.39
N VAL A 448 -50.76 -9.02 -5.34
CA VAL A 448 -50.72 -8.06 -4.22
C VAL A 448 -52.15 -7.85 -3.75
N GLN A 449 -52.46 -8.00 -2.46
CA GLN A 449 -53.79 -7.68 -1.96
C GLN A 449 -54.10 -6.20 -2.16
N THR A 450 -55.26 -5.89 -2.75
CA THR A 450 -55.70 -4.49 -2.96
C THR A 450 -55.97 -3.79 -1.64
N THR A 451 -56.36 -4.52 -0.60
CA THR A 451 -56.66 -4.01 0.75
C THR A 451 -55.43 -3.90 1.64
N ASN A 452 -54.34 -4.60 1.32
CA ASN A 452 -53.08 -4.54 2.07
C ASN A 452 -51.89 -4.85 1.14
N VAL A 453 -51.25 -3.80 0.64
CA VAL A 453 -50.14 -3.94 -0.31
C VAL A 453 -48.88 -4.60 0.26
N SER A 454 -48.78 -4.73 1.59
CA SER A 454 -47.69 -5.49 2.24
C SER A 454 -47.88 -7.01 2.13
N LYS A 455 -49.10 -7.45 1.85
CA LYS A 455 -49.47 -8.84 1.64
C LYS A 455 -49.46 -9.14 0.15
N GLN A 456 -48.33 -9.65 -0.30
CA GLN A 456 -48.09 -9.98 -1.69
C GLN A 456 -47.36 -11.32 -1.77
N TRP A 457 -47.57 -12.02 -2.87
CA TRP A 457 -47.00 -13.35 -3.11
C TRP A 457 -46.47 -13.42 -4.52
N GLU A 458 -45.41 -14.20 -4.71
CA GLU A 458 -44.86 -14.47 -6.03
C GLU A 458 -44.73 -15.96 -6.28
N LYS A 459 -44.80 -16.29 -7.56
CA LYS A 459 -44.66 -17.64 -8.06
C LYS A 459 -44.01 -17.57 -9.45
N ILE A 460 -43.05 -18.46 -9.66
CA ILE A 460 -42.35 -18.63 -10.94
C ILE A 460 -42.98 -19.81 -11.66
N ASP A 461 -43.46 -19.60 -12.88
CA ASP A 461 -44.16 -20.59 -13.70
C ASP A 461 -45.27 -21.30 -12.91
N ASN A 462 -45.20 -22.63 -12.81
CA ASN A 462 -46.17 -23.47 -12.12
C ASN A 462 -45.75 -23.85 -10.69
N GLY A 463 -44.77 -23.17 -10.08
CA GLY A 463 -44.24 -23.44 -8.73
C GLY A 463 -45.23 -23.25 -7.56
N VAL A 464 -44.76 -23.12 -6.33
CA VAL A 464 -45.64 -22.84 -5.17
C VAL A 464 -45.68 -21.33 -4.91
N TRP A 465 -46.80 -20.81 -4.39
CA TRP A 465 -46.85 -19.40 -3.93
C TRP A 465 -45.92 -19.21 -2.73
N ALA A 466 -44.96 -18.30 -2.86
CA ALA A 466 -44.16 -17.82 -1.75
C ALA A 466 -44.65 -16.41 -1.38
N GLU A 467 -44.68 -16.07 -0.08
CA GLU A 467 -44.92 -14.68 0.33
C GLU A 467 -43.78 -13.84 -0.27
N ALA A 468 -44.15 -12.96 -1.20
CA ALA A 468 -43.24 -12.00 -1.79
C ALA A 468 -43.03 -10.99 -0.68
N MET A 469 -42.02 -11.23 0.16
CA MET A 469 -41.73 -10.32 1.24
C MET A 469 -41.61 -8.92 0.61
N PRO A 470 -42.38 -7.90 1.04
CA PRO A 470 -41.94 -6.53 0.78
C PRO A 470 -40.49 -6.48 1.22
N PHE A 471 -39.61 -5.98 0.36
CA PHE A 471 -38.16 -6.02 0.53
C PHE A 471 -37.79 -5.62 1.96
N ALA A 472 -37.73 -6.63 2.83
CA ALA A 472 -37.54 -6.44 4.25
C ALA A 472 -36.06 -6.60 4.37
N LEU A 473 -35.38 -5.45 4.35
CA LEU A 473 -33.99 -5.39 4.78
C LEU A 473 -34.00 -5.86 6.24
N THR A 474 -33.73 -7.14 6.40
CA THR A 474 -33.71 -7.88 7.64
C THR A 474 -32.29 -8.39 7.79
N ASN A 475 -31.79 -8.50 9.02
CA ASN A 475 -30.36 -8.74 9.26
C ASN A 475 -29.85 -10.04 8.62
N ASP A 476 -30.71 -11.03 8.41
CA ASP A 476 -30.43 -12.31 7.73
C ASP A 476 -30.05 -12.14 6.25
N ARG A 477 -30.30 -10.97 5.66
CA ARG A 477 -29.98 -10.65 4.26
C ARG A 477 -28.68 -9.89 4.09
N PHE A 478 -28.04 -9.54 5.19
CA PHE A 478 -26.71 -8.95 5.20
C PHE A 478 -25.73 -9.90 5.91
N PRO A 479 -24.42 -9.77 5.65
CA PRO A 479 -23.39 -10.43 6.45
C PRO A 479 -23.62 -10.22 7.95
N ALA A 480 -23.30 -11.21 8.79
CA ALA A 480 -23.59 -11.19 10.23
C ALA A 480 -23.02 -9.95 10.95
N ASP A 481 -21.96 -9.36 10.39
CA ASP A 481 -21.25 -8.17 10.81
C ASP A 481 -21.85 -6.83 10.32
N TYR A 482 -22.85 -6.86 9.42
CA TYR A 482 -23.42 -5.64 8.83
C TYR A 482 -24.41 -4.88 9.75
N ASN A 483 -24.95 -5.48 10.81
CA ASN A 483 -25.76 -4.82 11.85
C ASN A 483 -26.77 -3.75 11.32
N PHE A 484 -27.69 -4.16 10.44
CA PHE A 484 -28.74 -3.29 9.88
C PHE A 484 -29.84 -2.99 10.91
N ARG A 485 -30.23 -1.72 11.03
CA ARG A 485 -31.18 -1.21 12.03
C ARG A 485 -32.55 -0.83 11.47
N GLY A 486 -32.64 -0.53 10.17
CA GLY A 486 -33.93 -0.29 9.52
C GLY A 486 -33.89 0.72 8.37
N LEU A 487 -34.96 0.70 7.58
CA LEU A 487 -35.31 1.72 6.60
C LEU A 487 -36.30 2.70 7.25
N VAL A 488 -36.00 4.00 7.21
CA VAL A 488 -36.80 5.06 7.83
C VAL A 488 -37.03 6.24 6.88
N THR A 489 -38.29 6.62 6.68
CA THR A 489 -38.68 7.74 5.83
C THR A 489 -38.70 9.06 6.62
N ASP A 490 -38.18 10.14 6.02
CA ASP A 490 -38.17 11.50 6.60
C ASP A 490 -37.58 11.57 8.02
N ALA A 491 -36.60 10.70 8.30
CA ALA A 491 -36.06 10.56 9.63
C ALA A 491 -35.36 11.83 10.13
N ASN A 492 -35.48 12.11 11.43
CA ASN A 492 -34.63 13.08 12.09
C ASN A 492 -33.30 12.41 12.45
N TYR A 493 -32.20 12.85 11.84
CA TYR A 493 -30.87 12.29 12.10
C TYR A 493 -30.49 12.33 13.59
N ASN A 494 -30.99 13.28 14.36
CA ASN A 494 -30.69 13.39 15.79
C ASN A 494 -31.27 12.22 16.61
N ASN A 495 -32.24 11.49 16.06
CA ASN A 495 -32.91 10.37 16.73
C ASN A 495 -32.23 9.01 16.44
N LEU A 496 -31.27 8.97 15.50
CA LEU A 496 -30.54 7.75 15.14
C LEU A 496 -29.42 7.48 16.14
N ASN A 497 -29.81 6.97 17.31
CA ASN A 497 -28.88 6.80 18.42
C ASN A 497 -28.26 5.40 18.48
N SER A 498 -28.96 4.35 18.11
CA SER A 498 -28.45 2.97 18.24
C SER A 498 -27.34 2.66 17.23
N GLU A 499 -26.30 1.97 17.69
CA GLU A 499 -25.17 1.53 16.87
C GLU A 499 -25.63 0.64 15.72
N GLY A 500 -25.23 0.95 14.48
CA GLY A 500 -25.53 0.14 13.30
C GLY A 500 -25.84 0.97 12.06
N ASN A 501 -26.33 0.28 11.03
CA ASN A 501 -26.56 0.84 9.70
C ASN A 501 -28.05 1.14 9.43
N TRP A 502 -28.36 2.34 8.96
CA TRP A 502 -29.70 2.82 8.67
C TRP A 502 -29.81 3.26 7.22
N LEU A 503 -30.98 3.02 6.60
CA LEU A 503 -31.31 3.54 5.28
C LEU A 503 -32.39 4.62 5.44
N LEU A 504 -32.16 5.80 4.91
CA LEU A 504 -33.08 6.94 4.98
C LEU A 504 -33.59 7.29 3.59
N ASN A 505 -34.90 7.34 3.40
CA ASN A 505 -35.52 7.87 2.18
C ASN A 505 -36.39 9.10 2.50
N GLY A 506 -36.63 9.97 1.51
CA GLY A 506 -37.38 11.22 1.70
C GLY A 506 -36.50 12.43 2.02
N SER A 507 -36.98 13.34 2.87
CA SER A 507 -36.35 14.60 3.26
C SER A 507 -35.92 14.57 4.74
N PRO A 508 -34.85 13.85 5.09
CA PRO A 508 -34.42 13.74 6.48
C PRO A 508 -34.03 15.10 7.07
N THR A 509 -34.45 15.34 8.32
CA THR A 509 -34.21 16.60 9.03
C THR A 509 -32.96 16.50 9.91
N ASN A 510 -32.30 17.63 10.16
CA ASN A 510 -31.02 17.72 10.89
C ASN A 510 -29.87 16.88 10.31
N GLY A 511 -30.00 16.45 9.05
CA GLY A 511 -28.93 15.84 8.26
C GLY A 511 -28.02 16.89 7.58
N PRO A 512 -26.96 16.46 6.89
CA PRO A 512 -26.10 17.36 6.13
C PRO A 512 -26.87 18.00 4.97
N SER A 513 -26.88 19.34 4.90
CA SER A 513 -27.72 20.11 3.95
C SER A 513 -27.34 19.93 2.48
N TRP A 514 -26.16 19.37 2.20
CA TRP A 514 -25.61 19.14 0.85
C TRP A 514 -25.78 17.71 0.34
N ILE A 515 -26.40 16.81 1.11
CA ILE A 515 -26.76 15.46 0.65
C ILE A 515 -28.28 15.43 0.43
N THR A 516 -28.70 15.12 -0.80
CA THR A 516 -30.11 15.09 -1.20
C THR A 516 -30.56 13.69 -1.59
N GLY A 517 -31.86 13.41 -1.48
CA GLY A 517 -32.44 12.12 -1.84
C GLY A 517 -32.20 11.03 -0.79
N THR A 518 -32.06 9.77 -1.25
CA THR A 518 -31.86 8.61 -0.36
C THR A 518 -30.45 8.63 0.24
N GLN A 519 -30.33 8.40 1.56
CA GLN A 519 -29.08 8.49 2.31
C GLN A 519 -28.84 7.22 3.12
N TYR A 520 -27.58 6.80 3.24
CA TYR A 520 -27.16 5.80 4.21
C TYR A 520 -26.63 6.50 5.45
N ALA A 521 -27.09 6.09 6.64
CA ALA A 521 -26.53 6.56 7.89
C ALA A 521 -25.88 5.43 8.68
N HIS A 522 -24.64 5.64 9.11
CA HIS A 522 -23.92 4.71 9.96
C HIS A 522 -23.68 5.35 11.33
N VAL A 523 -24.08 4.66 12.39
CA VAL A 523 -23.94 5.12 13.77
C VAL A 523 -22.97 4.20 14.50
N ARG A 524 -21.87 4.76 15.01
CA ARG A 524 -20.98 4.07 15.95
C ARG A 524 -21.21 4.61 17.35
N VAL A 525 -21.31 3.71 18.34
CA VAL A 525 -21.50 4.09 19.74
C VAL A 525 -20.21 3.76 20.50
N LEU A 526 -19.57 4.80 21.02
CA LEU A 526 -18.29 4.74 21.71
C LEU A 526 -18.51 5.27 23.14
N GLY A 527 -19.19 4.47 23.96
CA GLY A 527 -19.62 4.89 25.29
C GLY A 527 -20.65 6.03 25.23
N SER A 528 -20.34 7.18 25.84
CA SER A 528 -21.18 8.38 25.78
C SER A 528 -21.08 9.14 24.46
N PHE A 529 -20.08 8.85 23.63
CA PHE A 529 -19.93 9.45 22.31
C PHE A 529 -20.62 8.62 21.25
N ARG A 530 -21.19 9.30 20.26
CA ARG A 530 -21.74 8.71 19.05
C ARG A 530 -21.11 9.36 17.84
N ILE A 531 -20.70 8.57 16.87
CA ILE A 531 -20.27 9.06 15.55
C ILE A 531 -21.38 8.73 14.56
N GLN A 532 -21.83 9.74 13.82
CA GLN A 532 -22.77 9.58 12.73
C GLN A 532 -22.10 9.89 11.40
N GLU A 533 -22.19 8.97 10.46
CA GLU A 533 -21.79 9.16 9.07
C GLU A 533 -23.03 9.13 8.19
N ALA A 534 -23.10 10.02 7.19
CA ALA A 534 -24.16 10.11 6.20
C ALA A 534 -23.55 10.00 4.80
N LEU A 535 -24.08 9.13 3.95
CA LEU A 535 -23.62 8.92 2.58
C LEU A 535 -24.79 9.08 1.61
N SER A 536 -24.55 9.68 0.45
CA SER A 536 -25.55 9.71 -0.63
C SER A 536 -25.68 8.34 -1.29
N ALA A 537 -26.91 7.86 -1.48
CA ALA A 537 -27.16 6.62 -2.21
C ALA A 537 -27.04 6.78 -3.74
N SER A 538 -27.09 8.01 -4.23
CA SER A 538 -27.00 8.32 -5.67
C SER A 538 -25.62 8.83 -6.09
N THR A 539 -24.81 9.31 -5.14
CA THR A 539 -23.51 9.93 -5.41
C THR A 539 -22.45 9.43 -4.45
N ALA A 540 -21.63 8.46 -4.89
CA ALA A 540 -20.64 7.78 -4.04
C ALA A 540 -19.60 8.72 -3.36
N ASN A 541 -19.45 9.96 -3.85
CA ASN A 541 -18.48 10.94 -3.34
C ASN A 541 -19.05 11.94 -2.33
N GLN A 542 -20.35 11.86 -2.01
CA GLN A 542 -20.99 12.71 -1.00
C GLN A 542 -21.07 11.96 0.32
N ILE A 543 -20.08 12.18 1.20
CA ILE A 543 -20.04 11.63 2.55
C ILE A 543 -19.97 12.79 3.55
N ALA A 544 -20.56 12.61 4.72
CA ALA A 544 -20.47 13.57 5.82
C ALA A 544 -20.37 12.82 7.15
N GLN A 545 -19.72 13.42 8.14
CA GLN A 545 -19.60 12.88 9.49
C GLN A 545 -19.82 13.95 10.54
N ARG A 546 -20.43 13.58 11.66
CA ARG A 546 -20.50 14.40 12.87
C ARG A 546 -20.35 13.55 14.13
N THR A 547 -20.01 14.20 15.22
CA THR A 547 -19.91 13.60 16.55
C THR A 547 -21.01 14.14 17.47
N GLY A 548 -21.55 13.30 18.34
CA GLY A 548 -22.50 13.70 19.38
C GLY A 548 -22.15 13.09 20.72
N GLN A 549 -22.54 13.75 21.80
CA GLN A 549 -22.31 13.28 23.17
C GLN A 549 -23.65 13.10 23.90
N LEU A 550 -23.86 11.94 24.50
CA LEU A 550 -25.02 11.63 25.34
C LEU A 550 -24.89 12.33 26.69
N VAL A 551 -25.80 13.26 26.97
CA VAL A 551 -25.89 14.01 28.22
C VAL A 551 -27.34 13.95 28.72
N SER A 552 -27.57 13.41 29.92
CA SER A 552 -28.90 13.31 30.56
C SER A 552 -29.98 12.68 29.67
N GLY A 553 -29.67 11.57 29.00
CA GLY A 553 -30.60 10.84 28.14
C GLY A 553 -30.81 11.45 26.74
N THR A 554 -30.19 12.59 26.43
CA THR A 554 -30.28 13.26 25.12
C THR A 554 -28.90 13.37 24.48
N VAL A 555 -28.78 13.12 23.16
CA VAL A 555 -27.51 13.27 22.44
C VAL A 555 -27.38 14.69 21.91
N ASN A 556 -26.36 15.41 22.39
CA ASN A 556 -25.98 16.73 21.90
C ASN A 556 -25.08 16.56 20.67
N TRP A 557 -25.63 16.83 19.47
CA TRP A 557 -24.93 16.68 18.21
C TRP A 557 -24.10 17.92 17.82
N GLY A 558 -22.85 17.71 17.42
CA GLY A 558 -22.01 18.71 16.77
C GLY A 558 -22.37 18.92 15.29
N PRO A 559 -21.68 19.86 14.60
CA PRO A 559 -21.95 20.16 13.21
C PRO A 559 -21.58 18.99 12.28
N TRP A 560 -22.25 18.91 11.13
CA TRP A 560 -21.87 18.02 10.04
C TRP A 560 -20.61 18.53 9.34
N ASN A 561 -19.67 17.63 9.10
CA ASN A 561 -18.45 17.88 8.33
C ASN A 561 -18.48 17.04 7.06
N LYS A 562 -18.13 17.62 5.91
CA LYS A 562 -17.97 16.88 4.65
C LYS A 562 -16.77 15.95 4.71
N ILE A 563 -16.94 14.72 4.26
CA ILE A 563 -15.88 13.74 4.06
C ILE A 563 -15.91 13.34 2.58
N GLY A 564 -14.77 13.33 1.88
CA GLY A 564 -14.69 12.74 0.54
C GLY A 564 -14.79 13.66 -0.69
N ASP A 565 -14.85 14.99 -0.57
CA ASP A 565 -14.84 15.91 -1.73
C ASP A 565 -13.59 15.80 -2.64
N ASN A 566 -12.58 15.01 -2.24
CA ASN A 566 -11.38 14.83 -3.04
C ASN A 566 -11.45 13.63 -4.01
N TYR A 567 -12.11 12.50 -3.77
CA TYR A 567 -11.89 11.30 -4.62
C TYR A 567 -12.52 11.37 -6.03
N LYS A 568 -11.71 11.26 -7.10
CA LYS A 568 -12.09 11.41 -8.52
C LYS A 568 -12.23 10.10 -9.30
N GLY A 569 -11.92 8.95 -8.68
CA GLY A 569 -12.06 7.62 -9.29
C GLY A 569 -10.73 6.95 -9.66
N LEU A 570 -10.83 5.77 -10.31
CA LEU A 570 -9.71 4.96 -10.81
C LEU A 570 -9.39 5.33 -12.26
N PHE A 571 -8.11 5.56 -12.55
CA PHE A 571 -7.60 5.93 -13.87
C PHE A 571 -6.50 4.95 -14.30
N THR A 572 -6.64 4.42 -15.52
CA THR A 572 -5.68 3.50 -16.16
C THR A 572 -5.27 4.09 -17.52
N ALA A 573 -4.00 3.99 -17.93
CA ALA A 573 -3.52 4.58 -19.19
C ALA A 573 -3.63 6.12 -19.24
N VAL A 574 -3.34 6.80 -18.13
CA VAL A 574 -3.51 8.26 -17.98
C VAL A 574 -2.18 9.01 -17.94
N ASP A 575 -2.15 10.21 -18.51
CA ASP A 575 -1.10 11.19 -18.29
C ASP A 575 -1.42 12.01 -17.03
N ILE A 576 -0.59 11.90 -16.00
CA ILE A 576 -0.84 12.54 -14.70
C ILE A 576 -0.80 14.08 -14.80
N ASP A 577 -0.15 14.63 -15.81
CA ASP A 577 -0.15 16.08 -16.08
C ASP A 577 -1.55 16.61 -16.45
N THR A 578 -2.46 15.73 -16.88
CA THR A 578 -3.84 16.10 -17.25
C THR A 578 -4.80 16.14 -16.04
N LEU A 579 -4.37 15.64 -14.88
CA LEU A 579 -5.18 15.57 -13.65
C LEU A 579 -5.23 16.91 -12.91
N ASN A 580 -5.80 17.93 -13.57
CA ASN A 580 -5.68 19.34 -13.19
C ASN A 580 -6.79 19.85 -12.25
N ALA A 581 -7.84 19.05 -12.03
CA ALA A 581 -8.96 19.45 -11.20
C ALA A 581 -8.72 19.11 -9.72
N ASN A 582 -9.21 19.93 -8.80
CA ASN A 582 -9.08 19.70 -7.36
C ASN A 582 -9.66 18.32 -6.96
N GLY A 583 -8.82 17.43 -6.42
CA GLY A 583 -9.19 16.10 -5.89
C GLY A 583 -8.09 15.03 -5.91
N ARG A 584 -8.34 13.90 -5.23
CA ARG A 584 -7.61 12.64 -5.15
C ARG A 584 -7.99 11.66 -6.26
N TYR A 585 -7.04 11.24 -7.09
CA TYR A 585 -7.18 10.27 -8.17
C TYR A 585 -6.50 8.97 -7.75
N LEU A 586 -7.05 7.79 -8.05
CA LEU A 586 -6.32 6.53 -7.94
C LEU A 586 -5.81 6.15 -9.33
N VAL A 587 -4.49 6.07 -9.51
CA VAL A 587 -3.86 5.77 -10.79
C VAL A 587 -3.24 4.38 -10.74
N ASN A 588 -3.59 3.52 -11.69
CA ASN A 588 -3.14 2.13 -11.75
C ASN A 588 -2.79 1.70 -13.19
N GLY A 589 -1.78 0.84 -13.38
CA GLY A 589 -1.36 0.36 -14.71
C GLY A 589 -0.31 1.24 -15.40
N ALA A 590 -0.28 1.27 -16.74
CA ALA A 590 0.61 2.15 -17.50
C ALA A 590 0.15 3.62 -17.37
N TYR A 591 1.00 4.53 -16.92
CA TYR A 591 0.73 5.97 -16.84
C TYR A 591 1.99 6.74 -17.21
N THR A 592 1.84 7.98 -17.69
CA THR A 592 2.97 8.87 -18.03
C THR A 592 3.04 10.05 -17.06
N ASN A 593 4.23 10.64 -16.91
CA ASN A 593 4.51 11.79 -16.04
C ASN A 593 4.18 11.59 -14.54
N GLY A 594 4.16 10.34 -14.08
CA GLY A 594 4.05 10.01 -12.66
C GLY A 594 5.34 10.28 -11.88
N ALA A 595 5.25 10.24 -10.55
CA ALA A 595 6.43 10.36 -9.69
C ALA A 595 7.41 9.20 -9.99
N PRO A 596 8.65 9.48 -10.42
CA PRO A 596 9.54 8.46 -10.99
C PRO A 596 10.02 7.41 -9.98
N PHE A 597 9.89 7.70 -8.68
CA PHE A 597 10.28 6.83 -7.57
C PHE A 597 9.08 6.12 -6.90
N ILE A 598 7.86 6.28 -7.43
CA ILE A 598 6.68 5.52 -7.01
C ILE A 598 6.33 4.53 -8.12
N ILE A 599 6.60 3.25 -7.88
CA ILE A 599 6.33 2.16 -8.81
C ILE A 599 4.96 1.54 -8.49
N GLY A 600 4.09 1.44 -9.50
CA GLY A 600 2.80 0.76 -9.38
C GLY A 600 1.63 1.69 -9.02
N THR A 601 0.64 1.16 -8.30
CA THR A 601 -0.59 1.91 -7.98
C THR A 601 -0.29 3.08 -7.03
N GLN A 602 -0.82 4.26 -7.33
CA GLN A 602 -0.64 5.47 -6.52
C GLN A 602 -1.91 6.32 -6.41
N PHE A 603 -2.12 6.97 -5.26
CA PHE A 603 -3.05 8.08 -5.15
C PHE A 603 -2.37 9.37 -5.60
N VAL A 604 -3.02 10.18 -6.43
CA VAL A 604 -2.56 11.52 -6.82
C VAL A 604 -3.58 12.54 -6.30
N ASP A 605 -3.21 13.36 -5.33
CA ASP A 605 -4.01 14.48 -4.82
C ASP A 605 -3.65 15.78 -5.56
N THR A 606 -4.60 16.38 -6.28
CA THR A 606 -4.45 17.68 -6.93
C THR A 606 -5.19 18.75 -6.14
N ALA A 607 -4.57 19.90 -5.88
CA ALA A 607 -5.18 21.06 -5.23
C ALA A 607 -4.96 22.34 -6.06
N GLU A 608 -5.97 23.22 -6.08
CA GLU A 608 -5.97 24.45 -6.87
C GLU A 608 -5.87 25.70 -5.97
N TYR A 609 -4.94 26.61 -6.31
CA TYR A 609 -4.71 27.86 -5.59
C TYR A 609 -4.54 29.03 -6.57
N GLY A 610 -5.65 29.56 -7.10
CA GLY A 610 -5.62 30.61 -8.11
C GLY A 610 -5.00 30.11 -9.42
N THR A 611 -3.87 30.70 -9.85
CA THR A 611 -3.08 30.22 -11.00
C THR A 611 -2.18 29.04 -10.66
N PHE A 612 -1.94 28.74 -9.38
CA PHE A 612 -1.12 27.62 -8.97
C PHE A 612 -1.93 26.32 -8.86
N ARG A 613 -1.26 25.21 -9.15
CA ARG A 613 -1.75 23.85 -8.94
C ARG A 613 -0.70 23.09 -8.15
N VAL A 614 -1.13 22.22 -7.25
CA VAL A 614 -0.27 21.33 -6.46
C VAL A 614 -0.73 19.91 -6.72
N GLN A 615 0.21 18.99 -6.95
CA GLN A 615 -0.07 17.57 -7.05
C GLN A 615 0.76 16.80 -6.04
N LYS A 616 0.17 15.83 -5.35
CA LYS A 616 0.82 14.97 -4.37
C LYS A 616 0.55 13.50 -4.69
N ALA A 617 1.57 12.72 -5.00
CA ALA A 617 1.45 11.29 -5.22
C ALA A 617 1.77 10.49 -3.95
N THR A 618 1.04 9.42 -3.67
CA THR A 618 1.23 8.54 -2.49
C THR A 618 1.12 7.10 -2.97
N SER A 619 2.15 6.28 -2.72
CA SER A 619 2.11 4.85 -3.03
C SER A 619 1.02 4.15 -2.22
N VAL A 620 0.31 3.20 -2.85
CA VAL A 620 -0.69 2.37 -2.16
C VAL A 620 -0.04 1.16 -1.46
N SER A 621 1.19 0.80 -1.85
CA SER A 621 1.94 -0.35 -1.32
C SER A 621 3.01 0.03 -0.30
N SER A 622 3.33 1.31 -0.13
CA SER A 622 4.31 1.80 0.85
C SER A 622 3.90 3.16 1.42
N SER A 623 3.72 3.24 2.74
CA SER A 623 3.33 4.48 3.43
C SER A 623 4.36 5.60 3.35
N ASP A 624 5.62 5.26 3.06
CA ASP A 624 6.77 6.18 3.16
C ASP A 624 7.17 6.76 1.78
N LEU A 625 6.49 6.33 0.72
CA LEU A 625 6.71 6.81 -0.65
C LEU A 625 5.63 7.83 -1.03
N ILE A 626 5.92 9.09 -0.74
CA ILE A 626 5.07 10.23 -1.07
C ILE A 626 5.87 11.19 -1.94
N ALA A 627 5.25 11.82 -2.94
CA ALA A 627 5.83 12.84 -3.80
C ALA A 627 4.91 14.07 -3.87
N GLN A 628 5.45 15.25 -4.16
CA GLN A 628 4.70 16.47 -4.41
C GLN A 628 5.38 17.32 -5.50
N ARG A 629 4.58 17.97 -6.35
CA ARG A 629 5.01 18.97 -7.34
C ARG A 629 4.04 20.15 -7.38
N THR A 630 4.50 21.26 -7.94
CA THR A 630 3.68 22.45 -8.22
C THR A 630 3.64 22.73 -9.72
N GLY A 631 2.58 23.38 -10.18
CA GLY A 631 2.41 23.80 -11.56
C GLY A 631 1.70 25.13 -11.66
N THR A 632 1.86 25.82 -12.78
CA THR A 632 1.24 27.12 -13.04
C THR A 632 0.29 27.00 -14.23
N PHE A 633 -0.95 27.44 -14.04
CA PHE A 633 -2.00 27.46 -15.06
C PHE A 633 -1.94 28.74 -15.89
N GLY A 634 -1.78 28.60 -17.20
CA GLY A 634 -1.78 29.70 -18.17
C GLY A 634 -2.17 29.21 -19.56
N SER A 635 -2.93 30.01 -20.31
CA SER A 635 -3.38 29.68 -21.68
C SER A 635 -4.09 28.31 -21.82
N GLY A 636 -4.84 27.90 -20.81
CA GLY A 636 -5.61 26.65 -20.81
C GLY A 636 -4.83 25.38 -20.47
N VAL A 637 -3.52 25.49 -20.16
CA VAL A 637 -2.63 24.37 -19.85
C VAL A 637 -1.91 24.61 -18.51
N VAL A 638 -1.69 23.56 -17.73
CA VAL A 638 -0.82 23.61 -16.55
C VAL A 638 0.59 23.24 -16.96
N THR A 639 1.55 24.11 -16.68
CA THR A 639 2.98 23.76 -16.80
C THR A 639 3.47 23.24 -15.45
N TRP A 640 3.80 21.95 -15.38
CA TRP A 640 4.23 21.29 -14.14
C TRP A 640 5.75 21.39 -13.91
N GLY A 641 6.13 21.62 -12.66
CA GLY A 641 7.50 21.43 -12.18
C GLY A 641 7.81 19.95 -11.84
N PRO A 642 9.06 19.65 -11.45
CA PRO A 642 9.47 18.28 -11.14
C PRO A 642 8.78 17.72 -9.89
N TRP A 643 8.67 16.39 -9.81
CA TRP A 643 8.22 15.66 -8.63
C TRP A 643 9.29 15.64 -7.53
N ASN A 644 8.90 15.99 -6.30
CA ASN A 644 9.79 16.00 -5.12
C ASN A 644 9.28 15.04 -4.04
N LYS A 645 10.14 14.20 -3.45
CA LYS A 645 9.72 13.26 -2.40
C LYS A 645 9.30 13.99 -1.11
N PHE A 646 8.25 13.53 -0.45
CA PHE A 646 7.68 14.06 0.79
C PHE A 646 7.76 12.95 1.88
N GLY A 647 8.15 13.28 3.12
CA GLY A 647 8.04 12.34 4.26
C GLY A 647 9.27 11.48 4.61
N GLY A 648 10.42 11.63 3.95
CA GLY A 648 11.69 11.22 4.55
C GLY A 648 12.03 12.15 5.73
N VAL A 649 12.54 11.62 6.84
CA VAL A 649 13.18 12.45 7.87
C VAL A 649 14.37 13.15 7.20
N GLY A 650 14.19 14.42 6.86
CA GLY A 650 15.08 15.21 6.01
C GLY A 650 14.28 15.86 4.88
N GLY A 651 14.13 17.18 4.93
CA GLY A 651 13.33 17.97 4.00
C GLY A 651 13.58 17.63 2.53
N GLY A 652 12.54 17.79 1.71
CA GLY A 652 12.59 17.49 0.29
C GLY A 652 13.76 18.17 -0.44
N ASN A 653 14.10 17.61 -1.60
CA ASN A 653 15.08 18.02 -2.61
C ASN A 653 15.00 19.49 -3.10
N SER A 654 14.37 20.39 -2.37
CA SER A 654 14.33 21.84 -2.66
C SER A 654 14.69 22.71 -1.45
N GLY A 655 15.09 22.11 -0.32
CA GLY A 655 15.48 22.83 0.90
C GLY A 655 16.73 22.33 1.60
N SER A 656 17.40 21.29 1.10
CA SER A 656 18.73 20.92 1.57
C SER A 656 19.76 21.94 1.10
N SER A 657 20.63 22.41 1.99
CA SER A 657 21.77 23.26 1.62
C SER A 657 22.80 22.51 0.77
N LEU A 658 22.74 21.17 0.75
CA LEU A 658 23.62 20.31 -0.03
C LEU A 658 23.12 20.02 -1.44
N ASN A 659 21.86 20.35 -1.74
CA ASN A 659 21.26 20.02 -3.03
C ASN A 659 22.01 20.69 -4.19
N GLY A 660 22.37 19.89 -5.19
CA GLY A 660 23.15 20.32 -6.36
C GLY A 660 24.64 20.51 -6.10
N LYS A 661 25.12 20.36 -4.86
CA LYS A 661 26.56 20.48 -4.53
C LYS A 661 27.33 19.23 -4.91
N THR A 662 28.58 19.41 -5.32
CA THR A 662 29.56 18.33 -5.46
C THR A 662 30.35 18.18 -4.17
N ILE A 663 30.28 17.00 -3.55
CA ILE A 663 30.93 16.70 -2.27
C ILE A 663 32.02 15.65 -2.49
N ALA A 664 33.28 16.05 -2.31
CA ALA A 664 34.40 15.13 -2.26
C ALA A 664 34.63 14.63 -0.84
N ASN A 665 34.89 13.34 -0.66
CA ASN A 665 35.31 12.76 0.61
C ASN A 665 36.65 12.04 0.44
N VAL A 666 37.64 12.46 1.23
CA VAL A 666 38.93 11.79 1.35
C VAL A 666 39.04 11.23 2.76
N GLY A 667 39.23 9.92 2.86
CA GLY A 667 39.24 9.23 4.15
C GLY A 667 40.02 7.92 4.15
N ASP A 668 39.93 7.19 5.26
CA ASP A 668 40.60 5.90 5.46
C ASP A 668 39.74 4.70 5.00
N SER A 669 39.97 3.52 5.59
CA SER A 669 39.24 2.27 5.32
C SER A 669 37.73 2.40 5.56
N THR A 670 37.31 3.29 6.45
CA THR A 670 35.88 3.54 6.71
C THR A 670 35.18 4.23 5.55
N THR A 671 35.92 5.01 4.76
CA THR A 671 35.47 5.58 3.50
C THR A 671 35.60 4.57 2.37
N GLU A 672 36.75 3.93 2.24
CA GLU A 672 37.06 2.98 1.16
C GLU A 672 35.99 1.88 1.03
N GLN A 673 35.67 1.24 2.15
CA GLN A 673 34.86 0.02 2.19
C GLN A 673 33.36 0.31 2.36
N GLY A 674 32.97 1.59 2.49
CA GLY A 674 31.61 2.01 2.81
C GLY A 674 30.94 2.87 1.76
N ASP A 675 29.62 2.92 1.78
CA ASP A 675 28.79 3.71 0.85
C ASP A 675 28.06 4.88 1.53
N TRP A 676 28.52 5.30 2.72
CA TRP A 676 27.83 6.30 3.54
C TRP A 676 27.82 7.68 2.88
N ILE A 677 28.84 8.04 2.09
CA ILE A 677 28.89 9.32 1.36
C ILE A 677 27.91 9.30 0.19
N GLU A 678 27.81 8.18 -0.53
CA GLU A 678 26.84 7.99 -1.59
C GLU A 678 25.41 8.06 -1.06
N ARG A 679 25.11 7.36 0.05
CA ARG A 679 23.79 7.38 0.70
C ARG A 679 23.40 8.76 1.20
N LEU A 680 24.35 9.51 1.76
CA LEU A 680 24.15 10.91 2.14
C LEU A 680 23.84 11.74 0.89
N CYS A 681 24.68 11.66 -0.13
CA CYS A 681 24.56 12.52 -1.31
C CYS A 681 23.24 12.25 -2.03
N GLU A 682 22.86 10.98 -2.16
CA GLU A 682 21.55 10.57 -2.66
C GLU A 682 20.41 11.17 -1.84
N ARG A 683 20.52 11.14 -0.51
CA ARG A 683 19.50 11.68 0.39
C ARG A 683 19.31 13.20 0.25
N TYR A 684 20.40 13.93 0.12
CA TYR A 684 20.40 15.38 0.17
C TYR A 684 20.51 16.05 -1.21
N GLY A 685 20.46 15.26 -2.29
CA GLY A 685 20.52 15.75 -3.67
C GLY A 685 21.91 16.28 -4.10
N ALA A 686 22.97 15.81 -3.46
CA ALA A 686 24.35 16.15 -3.78
C ALA A 686 25.00 15.10 -4.70
N THR A 687 26.13 15.44 -5.32
CA THR A 687 26.94 14.51 -6.14
C THR A 687 28.16 14.05 -5.34
N PRO A 688 28.33 12.73 -5.08
CA PRO A 688 29.47 12.21 -4.32
C PRO A 688 30.71 12.03 -5.20
N LEU A 689 31.88 12.41 -4.67
CA LEU A 689 33.21 11.97 -5.14
C LEU A 689 33.91 11.28 -3.97
N LYS A 690 34.20 9.99 -4.09
CA LYS A 690 34.68 9.16 -2.98
C LYS A 690 36.13 8.71 -3.19
N PHE A 691 36.98 8.96 -2.19
CA PHE A 691 38.40 8.59 -2.19
C PHE A 691 38.82 8.04 -0.82
N GLY A 692 38.67 6.73 -0.63
CA GLY A 692 39.11 6.06 0.60
C GLY A 692 40.44 5.37 0.41
N PHE A 693 41.37 5.54 1.34
CA PHE A 693 42.67 4.88 1.33
C PHE A 693 42.84 4.06 2.60
N GLY A 694 42.63 2.74 2.50
CA GLY A 694 42.70 1.80 3.62
C GLY A 694 43.97 1.96 4.46
N GLY A 695 43.84 1.96 5.78
CA GLY A 695 44.97 2.08 6.71
C GLY A 695 45.70 3.43 6.74
N CYS A 696 45.39 4.35 5.84
CA CYS A 696 46.05 5.66 5.75
C CYS A 696 45.63 6.60 6.89
N ARG A 697 46.41 7.68 7.03
CA ARG A 697 46.40 8.58 8.19
C ARG A 697 46.27 10.03 7.77
N MET A 698 45.94 10.91 8.70
CA MET A 698 46.04 12.36 8.52
C MET A 698 47.51 12.77 8.38
N GLY A 699 48.36 12.28 9.28
CA GLY A 699 49.81 12.48 9.30
C GLY A 699 50.60 11.40 8.57
N ARG A 700 51.92 11.45 8.71
CA ARG A 700 52.91 10.58 8.06
C ARG A 700 52.77 9.11 8.48
N TYR A 701 52.90 8.18 7.53
CA TYR A 701 52.98 6.74 7.82
C TYR A 701 54.45 6.28 7.75
N GLU A 702 55.18 6.45 8.86
CA GLU A 702 56.63 6.27 8.89
C GLU A 702 57.12 4.87 8.45
N SER A 703 56.37 3.81 8.73
CA SER A 703 56.78 2.45 8.36
C SER A 703 56.37 2.03 6.94
N SER A 704 55.73 2.91 6.15
CA SER A 704 55.39 2.66 4.74
C SER A 704 55.71 3.88 3.86
N PRO A 705 56.99 4.34 3.83
CA PRO A 705 57.36 5.62 3.22
C PRO A 705 57.18 5.67 1.69
N LEU A 706 57.14 4.51 1.04
CA LEU A 706 56.92 4.38 -0.41
C LEU A 706 55.48 4.01 -0.77
N GLY A 707 54.67 3.54 0.19
CA GLY A 707 53.31 3.07 -0.02
C GLY A 707 52.27 3.96 0.65
N TYR A 708 51.78 3.54 1.81
CA TYR A 708 50.69 4.20 2.53
C TYR A 708 51.01 5.65 2.92
N ASP A 709 52.28 6.00 3.18
CA ASP A 709 52.67 7.37 3.52
C ASP A 709 52.29 8.37 2.41
N LYS A 710 52.44 7.97 1.15
CA LYS A 710 52.11 8.82 0.00
C LYS A 710 50.61 9.00 -0.19
N GLN A 711 49.81 8.12 0.41
CA GLN A 711 48.35 8.13 0.36
C GLN A 711 47.73 8.78 1.61
N CYS A 712 48.56 9.27 2.55
CA CYS A 712 48.09 9.99 3.73
C CYS A 712 47.67 11.44 3.40
N MET A 713 46.76 11.98 4.22
CA MET A 713 46.07 13.25 3.91
C MET A 713 47.02 14.43 3.77
N TYR A 714 48.09 14.50 4.56
CA TYR A 714 49.08 15.58 4.45
C TYR A 714 49.74 15.64 3.06
N ASN A 715 50.06 14.48 2.46
CA ASN A 715 50.62 14.40 1.12
C ASN A 715 49.54 14.63 0.05
N ILE A 716 48.32 14.09 0.24
CA ILE A 716 47.18 14.37 -0.65
C ILE A 716 46.89 15.87 -0.72
N ALA A 717 46.89 16.59 0.41
CA ALA A 717 46.66 18.04 0.45
C ALA A 717 47.74 18.82 -0.32
N LYS A 718 49.01 18.41 -0.22
CA LYS A 718 50.09 18.94 -1.05
C LYS A 718 49.84 18.68 -2.54
N CYS A 719 49.38 17.49 -2.92
CA CYS A 719 49.05 17.16 -4.30
C CYS A 719 47.88 18.00 -4.84
N ILE A 720 46.83 18.22 -4.03
CA ILE A 720 45.71 19.12 -4.36
C ILE A 720 46.21 20.55 -4.60
N ASN A 721 47.09 21.06 -3.74
CA ASN A 721 47.64 22.42 -3.86
C ASN A 721 48.47 22.59 -5.16
N THR A 722 49.36 21.63 -5.42
CA THR A 722 50.32 21.67 -6.52
C THR A 722 49.75 21.23 -7.86
N GLY A 723 48.70 20.41 -7.85
CA GLY A 723 48.15 19.73 -9.03
C GLY A 723 48.97 18.50 -9.47
N ASP A 724 50.02 18.13 -8.73
CA ASP A 724 50.88 16.98 -9.03
C ASP A 724 50.54 15.80 -8.12
N PHE A 725 49.82 14.82 -8.66
CA PHE A 725 49.39 13.60 -7.97
C PHE A 725 50.33 12.41 -8.17
N SER A 726 51.49 12.60 -8.83
CA SER A 726 52.45 11.51 -9.11
C SER A 726 52.87 10.74 -7.85
N SER A 727 53.00 11.44 -6.72
CA SER A 727 53.36 10.81 -5.46
C SER A 727 52.25 9.89 -4.91
N VAL A 728 50.97 10.30 -4.99
CA VAL A 728 49.83 9.47 -4.53
C VAL A 728 49.68 8.24 -5.43
N ILE A 729 49.80 8.42 -6.76
CA ILE A 729 49.70 7.33 -7.74
C ILE A 729 50.81 6.31 -7.53
N SER A 730 52.08 6.75 -7.45
CA SER A 730 53.21 5.85 -7.21
C SER A 730 53.13 5.15 -5.85
N GLY A 731 52.57 5.82 -4.83
CA GLY A 731 52.24 5.20 -3.55
C GLY A 731 51.23 4.07 -3.67
N ALA A 732 50.14 4.30 -4.39
CA ALA A 732 49.10 3.31 -4.61
C ALA A 732 49.60 2.11 -5.44
N GLU A 733 50.41 2.36 -6.48
CA GLU A 733 51.07 1.30 -7.25
C GLU A 733 52.01 0.48 -6.38
N TRP A 734 52.78 1.13 -5.51
CA TRP A 734 53.66 0.43 -4.58
C TRP A 734 52.87 -0.46 -3.62
N THR A 735 51.76 0.04 -3.04
CA THR A 735 50.90 -0.75 -2.15
C THR A 735 50.27 -1.93 -2.87
N ARG A 736 49.78 -1.75 -4.12
CA ARG A 736 49.26 -2.85 -4.95
C ARG A 736 50.30 -3.94 -5.14
N ASP A 737 51.53 -3.55 -5.45
CA ASP A 737 52.61 -4.48 -5.81
C ASP A 737 53.27 -5.13 -4.58
N ASN A 738 53.14 -4.54 -3.37
CA ASN A 738 53.90 -4.97 -2.19
C ASN A 738 53.06 -5.26 -0.92
N ALA A 739 51.77 -4.93 -0.88
CA ALA A 739 50.93 -5.03 0.31
C ALA A 739 49.57 -5.72 0.08
N SER A 740 49.31 -6.28 -1.10
CA SER A 740 48.04 -6.93 -1.46
C SER A 740 46.81 -6.03 -1.28
N ASP A 741 47.00 -4.72 -1.52
CA ASP A 741 45.98 -3.69 -1.36
C ASP A 741 46.08 -2.70 -2.54
N ASP A 742 45.06 -2.66 -3.38
CA ASP A 742 45.07 -1.91 -4.64
C ASP A 742 44.25 -0.64 -4.56
N ASN A 743 44.93 0.45 -4.21
CA ASN A 743 44.33 1.79 -4.13
C ASN A 743 44.49 2.60 -5.44
N THR A 744 44.99 1.97 -6.51
CA THR A 744 45.23 2.69 -7.78
C THR A 744 43.95 3.24 -8.43
N PRO A 745 42.77 2.60 -8.33
CA PRO A 745 41.54 3.16 -8.89
C PRO A 745 41.17 4.50 -8.25
N GLN A 746 41.15 4.58 -6.91
CA GLN A 746 40.83 5.84 -6.23
C GLN A 746 41.94 6.88 -6.34
N ALA A 747 43.21 6.50 -6.42
CA ALA A 747 44.32 7.44 -6.65
C ALA A 747 44.21 8.12 -8.02
N ASN A 748 43.90 7.33 -9.06
CA ASN A 748 43.67 7.86 -10.40
C ASN A 748 42.43 8.75 -10.45
N ALA A 749 41.33 8.32 -9.83
CA ALA A 749 40.11 9.12 -9.75
C ALA A 749 40.32 10.46 -9.03
N LEU A 750 41.08 10.46 -7.92
CA LEU A 750 41.45 11.66 -7.16
C LEU A 750 42.26 12.65 -8.02
N SER A 751 43.19 12.14 -8.82
CA SER A 751 44.03 12.96 -9.71
C SER A 751 43.25 13.63 -10.84
N ALA A 752 42.11 13.05 -11.23
CA ALA A 752 41.25 13.55 -12.31
C ALA A 752 40.22 14.59 -11.84
N VAL A 753 40.11 14.85 -10.53
CA VAL A 753 39.13 15.78 -9.97
C VAL A 753 39.42 17.21 -10.41
N ASN A 754 38.41 17.87 -10.97
CA ASN A 754 38.42 19.32 -11.11
C ASN A 754 38.11 19.98 -9.76
N TRP A 755 39.13 20.23 -8.95
CA TRP A 755 38.99 20.81 -7.61
C TRP A 755 38.37 22.21 -7.59
N ALA A 756 38.34 22.92 -8.73
CA ALA A 756 37.67 24.22 -8.83
C ALA A 756 36.14 24.13 -8.94
N SER A 757 35.59 22.93 -9.18
CA SER A 757 34.14 22.69 -9.25
C SER A 757 33.60 21.90 -8.06
N VAL A 758 34.43 21.62 -7.05
CA VAL A 758 33.99 20.92 -5.83
C VAL A 758 33.51 21.97 -4.84
N ASP A 759 32.32 21.76 -4.27
CA ASP A 759 31.73 22.70 -3.29
C ASP A 759 32.23 22.40 -1.87
N VAL A 760 32.26 21.11 -1.50
CA VAL A 760 32.57 20.64 -0.15
C VAL A 760 33.61 19.53 -0.22
N LEU A 761 34.64 19.63 0.62
CA LEU A 761 35.59 18.55 0.86
C LEU A 761 35.46 18.07 2.30
N VAL A 762 34.95 16.85 2.43
CA VAL A 762 34.87 16.09 3.67
C VAL A 762 36.18 15.34 3.89
N ILE A 763 36.79 15.50 5.05
CA ILE A 763 38.03 14.83 5.44
C ILE A 763 37.73 13.93 6.64
N SER A 764 37.89 12.62 6.46
CA SER A 764 37.53 11.58 7.44
C SER A 764 38.73 10.67 7.74
N PHE A 765 39.71 11.23 8.44
CA PHE A 765 40.91 10.54 8.96
C PHE A 765 41.09 10.80 10.45
N GLY A 766 41.93 9.98 11.09
CA GLY A 766 42.39 10.17 12.47
C GLY A 766 42.37 8.88 13.30
N THR A 767 41.55 7.90 12.91
CA THR A 767 41.45 6.62 13.63
C THR A 767 42.75 5.82 13.57
N ASN A 768 43.48 5.91 12.45
CA ASN A 768 44.77 5.26 12.26
C ASN A 768 45.92 6.08 12.85
N ASP A 769 45.79 7.41 12.91
CA ASP A 769 46.74 8.30 13.60
C ASP A 769 46.78 8.02 15.10
N TRP A 770 45.64 7.72 15.72
CA TRP A 770 45.60 7.30 17.12
C TRP A 770 46.51 6.11 17.39
N ASN A 771 46.61 5.17 16.45
CA ASN A 771 47.50 4.00 16.58
C ASN A 771 48.95 4.25 16.16
N GLY A 772 49.29 5.39 15.55
CA GLY A 772 50.55 5.48 14.81
C GLY A 772 51.21 6.85 14.64
N ASN A 773 50.60 7.94 15.09
CA ASN A 773 51.18 9.29 15.00
C ASN A 773 51.10 10.00 16.35
N PRO A 774 52.20 10.61 16.84
CA PRO A 774 52.14 11.49 18.00
C PRO A 774 51.11 12.61 17.82
N LEU A 775 50.37 12.96 18.89
CA LEU A 775 49.37 14.01 18.85
C LEU A 775 49.98 15.39 18.46
N GLY A 776 51.16 15.70 19.00
CA GLY A 776 51.83 17.00 18.86
C GLY A 776 51.39 18.02 19.92
N THR A 777 52.22 19.02 20.16
CA THR A 777 52.03 20.01 21.25
C THR A 777 51.52 21.36 20.78
N SER A 778 51.59 21.67 19.49
CA SER A 778 51.18 22.95 18.92
C SER A 778 50.40 22.77 17.62
N PHE A 779 49.41 23.64 17.39
CA PHE A 779 48.70 23.75 16.11
C PHE A 779 49.50 24.63 15.15
N ILE A 780 50.61 24.12 14.63
CA ILE A 780 51.45 24.79 13.62
C ILE A 780 51.60 23.82 12.45
N ALA A 781 51.39 24.30 11.23
CA ALA A 781 51.49 23.47 10.03
C ALA A 781 52.84 22.74 9.94
N ASP A 782 52.77 21.42 9.80
CA ASP A 782 53.93 20.55 9.68
C ASP A 782 53.93 19.86 8.29
N PRO A 783 54.76 20.31 7.34
CA PRO A 783 54.84 19.74 5.99
C PRO A 783 55.41 18.32 5.97
N THR A 784 55.99 17.84 7.08
CA THR A 784 56.50 16.47 7.19
C THR A 784 55.43 15.48 7.66
N GLY A 785 54.29 15.98 8.17
CA GLY A 785 53.22 15.17 8.73
C GLY A 785 53.60 14.41 10.01
N ALA A 786 54.67 14.80 10.71
CA ALA A 786 55.21 14.04 11.83
C ALA A 786 54.28 14.01 13.06
N THR A 787 53.41 15.03 13.21
CA THR A 787 52.41 15.09 14.29
C THR A 787 51.00 15.28 13.75
N PHE A 788 50.01 14.75 14.46
CA PHE A 788 48.60 14.84 14.06
C PHE A 788 48.11 16.30 14.00
N LYS A 789 48.36 17.10 15.06
CA LYS A 789 48.00 18.53 15.08
C LYS A 789 48.69 19.33 13.98
N GLY A 790 49.95 19.02 13.69
CA GLY A 790 50.69 19.69 12.62
C GLY A 790 50.19 19.34 11.23
N ALA A 791 49.86 18.06 11.00
CA ALA A 791 49.27 17.60 9.74
C ALA A 791 47.90 18.23 9.48
N LEU A 792 47.03 18.33 10.49
CA LEU A 792 45.73 19.02 10.38
C LEU A 792 45.89 20.47 9.90
N CYS A 793 46.80 21.23 10.54
CA CYS A 793 47.07 22.62 10.15
C CYS A 793 47.63 22.71 8.73
N TYR A 794 48.56 21.82 8.37
CA TYR A 794 49.15 21.79 7.04
C TYR A 794 48.12 21.48 5.95
N VAL A 795 47.25 20.50 6.17
CA VAL A 795 46.18 20.12 5.24
C VAL A 795 45.25 21.30 4.95
N ILE A 796 44.79 21.99 5.99
CA ILE A 796 43.92 23.17 5.85
C ILE A 796 44.63 24.26 5.05
N GLU A 797 45.86 24.60 5.42
CA GLU A 797 46.63 25.66 4.77
C GLU A 797 46.95 25.35 3.30
N GLN A 798 47.31 24.11 2.97
CA GLN A 798 47.58 23.71 1.59
C GLN A 798 46.31 23.81 0.72
N ILE A 799 45.17 23.33 1.21
CA ILE A 799 43.96 23.29 0.37
C ILE A 799 43.34 24.68 0.26
N GLN A 800 43.13 25.40 1.37
CA GLN A 800 42.46 26.71 1.33
C GLN A 800 43.32 27.83 0.71
N SER A 801 44.66 27.72 0.75
CA SER A 801 45.51 28.67 0.02
C SER A 801 45.36 28.57 -1.51
N LYS A 802 44.99 27.39 -2.03
CA LYS A 802 44.76 27.15 -3.45
C LYS A 802 43.30 27.30 -3.85
N TYR A 803 42.39 26.74 -3.07
CA TYR A 803 40.95 26.71 -3.32
C TYR A 803 40.19 27.34 -2.16
N PRO A 804 40.21 28.68 -2.03
CA PRO A 804 39.58 29.37 -0.90
C PRO A 804 38.05 29.28 -0.89
N HIS A 805 37.41 28.87 -2.00
CA HIS A 805 35.97 28.64 -2.09
C HIS A 805 35.56 27.27 -1.54
N LEU A 806 36.49 26.32 -1.45
CA LEU A 806 36.19 24.94 -1.10
C LEU A 806 35.88 24.86 0.39
N GLN A 807 34.66 24.44 0.73
CA GLN A 807 34.25 24.30 2.11
C GLN A 807 34.84 23.02 2.70
N LEU A 808 35.84 23.19 3.58
CA LEU A 808 36.44 22.08 4.29
C LEU A 808 35.57 21.67 5.49
N VAL A 809 35.29 20.38 5.60
CA VAL A 809 34.57 19.80 6.72
C VAL A 809 35.36 18.61 7.26
N PHE A 810 35.65 18.59 8.55
CA PHE A 810 36.24 17.42 9.18
C PHE A 810 35.16 16.53 9.80
N VAL A 811 35.22 15.24 9.52
CA VAL A 811 34.42 14.24 10.23
C VAL A 811 35.36 13.51 11.18
N GLY A 812 35.09 13.65 12.48
CA GLY A 812 35.86 12.98 13.52
C GLY A 812 35.65 11.46 13.57
N MET A 813 36.10 10.83 14.64
CA MET A 813 36.09 9.37 14.79
C MET A 813 35.02 8.92 15.78
N SER A 814 34.29 7.85 15.49
CA SER A 814 33.40 7.22 16.46
C SER A 814 34.19 6.35 17.46
N TYR A 815 33.53 5.95 18.55
CA TYR A 815 33.97 4.84 19.39
C TYR A 815 34.44 3.65 18.55
N ARG A 816 35.48 2.96 19.01
CA ARG A 816 35.98 1.72 18.40
C ARG A 816 36.75 0.85 19.41
N LEU A 817 36.91 -0.42 19.08
CA LEU A 817 37.89 -1.30 19.69
C LEU A 817 39.30 -0.99 19.17
N LYS A 818 40.31 -1.43 19.91
CA LYS A 818 41.68 -1.50 19.40
C LYS A 818 41.74 -2.42 18.18
N THR A 819 42.62 -2.10 17.23
CA THR A 819 42.75 -2.90 16.01
C THR A 819 43.07 -4.35 16.36
N GLY A 820 42.25 -5.29 15.86
CA GLY A 820 42.41 -6.72 16.11
C GLY A 820 41.93 -7.19 17.49
N ALA A 821 41.34 -6.32 18.31
CA ALA A 821 40.78 -6.71 19.60
C ALA A 821 39.35 -7.26 19.45
N THR A 822 39.10 -8.38 20.11
CA THR A 822 37.76 -8.97 20.25
C THR A 822 37.19 -8.79 21.66
N ASP A 823 38.02 -8.39 22.63
CA ASP A 823 37.60 -8.08 23.98
C ASP A 823 37.05 -6.64 24.04
N PRO A 824 35.76 -6.45 24.41
CA PRO A 824 35.17 -5.13 24.55
C PRO A 824 35.83 -4.25 25.62
N SER A 825 36.67 -4.77 26.51
CA SER A 825 37.46 -3.94 27.44
C SER A 825 38.60 -3.20 26.72
N GLN A 826 39.06 -3.72 25.57
CA GLN A 826 40.16 -3.14 24.79
C GLN A 826 39.64 -2.11 23.79
N ASN A 827 39.09 -1.02 24.32
CA ASN A 827 38.40 0.00 23.53
C ASN A 827 39.00 1.40 23.66
N SER A 828 38.52 2.30 22.79
CA SER A 828 38.98 3.68 22.67
C SER A 828 38.82 4.56 23.90
N ASP A 829 37.94 4.17 24.82
CA ASP A 829 37.56 4.95 26.00
C ASP A 829 38.34 4.49 27.23
N ASP A 830 38.54 3.17 27.34
CA ASP A 830 39.18 2.54 28.50
C ASP A 830 40.69 2.35 28.33
N GLU A 831 41.19 2.26 27.09
CA GLU A 831 42.60 2.00 26.83
C GLU A 831 43.24 3.00 25.85
N PRO A 832 44.34 3.66 26.24
CA PRO A 832 45.07 4.54 25.34
C PRO A 832 45.93 3.74 24.34
N SER A 833 46.33 4.40 23.26
CA SER A 833 47.46 3.99 22.42
C SER A 833 48.78 4.44 23.04
N ALA A 834 49.90 4.20 22.34
CA ALA A 834 51.21 4.73 22.74
C ALA A 834 51.26 6.27 22.78
N TYR A 835 50.26 6.96 22.22
CA TYR A 835 50.24 8.40 22.04
C TYR A 835 49.03 9.10 22.68
N GLY A 836 48.18 8.37 23.41
CA GLY A 836 47.03 8.94 24.14
C GLY A 836 45.71 8.24 23.86
N TYR A 837 44.60 8.86 24.23
CA TYR A 837 43.23 8.35 24.00
C TYR A 837 42.65 8.85 22.68
N LEU A 838 41.71 8.09 22.11
CA LEU A 838 41.05 8.45 20.84
C LEU A 838 40.34 9.81 20.93
N TYR A 839 39.73 10.11 22.09
CA TYR A 839 39.04 11.38 22.30
C TYR A 839 39.99 12.59 22.22
N GLU A 840 41.29 12.43 22.51
CA GLU A 840 42.28 13.51 22.40
C GLU A 840 42.58 13.87 20.94
N TYR A 841 42.54 12.87 20.05
CA TYR A 841 42.65 13.07 18.61
C TYR A 841 41.36 13.68 18.05
N GLN A 842 40.19 13.22 18.50
CA GLN A 842 38.92 13.87 18.18
C GLN A 842 38.93 15.35 18.60
N GLN A 843 39.40 15.64 19.81
CA GLN A 843 39.49 17.00 20.32
C GLN A 843 40.48 17.84 19.50
N ALA A 844 41.60 17.26 19.06
CA ALA A 844 42.54 17.94 18.17
C ALA A 844 41.92 18.32 16.81
N ILE A 845 41.04 17.49 16.25
CA ILE A 845 40.27 17.84 15.03
C ILE A 845 39.39 19.07 15.30
N LEU A 846 38.65 19.06 16.41
CA LEU A 846 37.74 20.17 16.77
C LEU A 846 38.50 21.47 17.02
N GLU A 847 39.64 21.41 17.72
CA GLU A 847 40.50 22.56 18.02
C GLU A 847 41.19 23.12 16.77
N ALA A 848 41.68 22.25 15.88
CA ALA A 848 42.22 22.68 14.60
C ALA A 848 41.14 23.36 13.75
N ALA A 849 39.96 22.74 13.61
CA ALA A 849 38.85 23.32 12.87
C ALA A 849 38.42 24.67 13.47
N ALA A 850 38.32 24.79 14.79
CA ALA A 850 38.02 26.05 15.47
C ALA A 850 39.07 27.14 15.20
N LYS A 851 40.36 26.78 15.20
CA LYS A 851 41.47 27.70 14.88
C LYS A 851 41.34 28.30 13.47
N TYR A 852 40.88 27.51 12.50
CA TYR A 852 40.70 27.94 11.10
C TYR A 852 39.24 28.30 10.75
N HIS A 853 38.34 28.37 11.74
CA HIS A 853 36.92 28.69 11.55
C HIS A 853 36.17 27.74 10.60
N LEU A 854 36.46 26.45 10.69
CA LEU A 854 35.87 25.40 9.86
C LEU A 854 34.86 24.56 10.66
N PRO A 855 33.82 24.01 10.00
CA PRO A 855 32.96 23.02 10.60
C PRO A 855 33.71 21.70 10.82
N ALA A 856 33.54 21.10 12.00
CA ALA A 856 33.99 19.76 12.30
C ALA A 856 32.95 18.99 13.10
N TYR A 857 32.67 17.75 12.68
CA TYR A 857 31.72 16.89 13.37
C TYR A 857 32.41 16.13 14.50
N ASP A 858 31.96 16.38 15.72
CA ASP A 858 32.33 15.58 16.91
C ASP A 858 31.62 14.23 16.86
N PHE A 859 32.17 13.32 16.05
CA PHE A 859 31.55 12.05 15.81
C PHE A 859 31.72 11.09 16.99
N TYR A 860 32.78 11.26 17.79
CA TYR A 860 33.00 10.52 19.02
C TYR A 860 31.81 10.71 19.98
N LYS A 861 31.40 11.95 20.21
CA LYS A 861 30.28 12.28 21.10
C LYS A 861 28.91 12.03 20.47
N ASN A 862 28.74 12.34 19.17
CA ASN A 862 27.41 12.44 18.56
C ASN A 862 27.02 11.24 17.68
N SER A 863 27.93 10.29 17.44
CA SER A 863 27.61 9.06 16.72
C SER A 863 26.53 8.25 17.44
N GLY A 864 26.54 8.18 18.77
CA GLY A 864 25.71 7.22 19.52
C GLY A 864 26.25 5.78 19.46
N VAL A 865 27.46 5.60 18.91
CA VAL A 865 28.24 4.36 18.99
C VAL A 865 29.07 4.44 20.26
N ASN A 866 28.95 3.46 21.14
CA ASN A 866 29.69 3.35 22.40
C ASN A 866 29.91 1.88 22.77
N ARG A 867 30.57 1.61 23.90
CA ARG A 867 30.86 0.24 24.38
C ARG A 867 29.69 -0.72 24.46
N TYR A 868 28.46 -0.21 24.58
CA TYR A 868 27.25 -1.03 24.67
C TYR A 868 26.54 -1.18 23.33
N THR A 869 26.74 -0.24 22.40
CA THR A 869 26.02 -0.20 21.12
C THR A 869 26.90 -0.55 19.92
N TYR A 870 28.22 -0.65 20.09
CA TYR A 870 29.14 -0.79 18.95
C TYR A 870 28.88 -2.02 18.08
N THR A 871 28.45 -3.15 18.65
CA THR A 871 28.13 -4.38 17.89
C THR A 871 26.93 -4.22 16.95
N GLN A 872 26.08 -3.21 17.17
CA GLN A 872 24.96 -2.89 16.27
C GLN A 872 25.44 -2.16 15.01
N TYR A 873 26.51 -1.39 15.12
CA TYR A 873 26.95 -0.45 14.09
C TYR A 873 28.29 -0.81 13.47
N LEU A 874 29.16 -1.54 14.18
CA LEU A 874 30.50 -1.94 13.76
C LEU A 874 30.57 -3.46 13.61
N ARG A 875 31.23 -3.95 12.55
CA ARG A 875 31.31 -5.38 12.22
C ARG A 875 32.48 -6.11 12.91
N ASP A 876 33.58 -5.40 13.13
CA ASP A 876 34.83 -5.92 13.69
C ASP A 876 35.33 -5.02 14.85
N GLY A 877 34.40 -4.27 15.45
CA GLY A 877 34.71 -3.28 16.48
C GLY A 877 35.32 -1.98 15.96
N VAL A 878 35.62 -1.87 14.67
CA VAL A 878 36.24 -0.67 14.07
C VAL A 878 35.44 -0.15 12.88
N HIS A 879 35.15 -1.00 11.91
CA HIS A 879 34.52 -0.64 10.65
C HIS A 879 33.01 -0.78 10.72
N PRO A 880 32.25 0.10 10.05
CA PRO A 880 30.80 0.01 10.06
C PRO A 880 30.27 -1.26 9.40
N LYS A 881 29.11 -1.72 9.87
CA LYS A 881 28.32 -2.76 9.21
C LYS A 881 27.75 -2.23 7.88
N PRO A 882 27.66 -3.07 6.83
CA PRO A 882 27.18 -2.67 5.50
C PRO A 882 25.82 -1.98 5.49
N ILE A 883 24.86 -2.46 6.28
CA ILE A 883 23.49 -1.91 6.30
C ILE A 883 23.32 -0.92 7.45
N SER A 884 23.31 -1.41 8.70
CA SER A 884 23.01 -0.60 9.88
C SER A 884 24.07 0.47 10.15
N GLY A 885 25.35 0.13 10.00
CA GLY A 885 26.48 1.01 10.27
C GLY A 885 26.56 2.18 9.29
N TYR A 886 26.73 1.90 8.00
CA TYR A 886 26.85 2.95 6.99
C TYR A 886 25.58 3.80 6.85
N GLN A 887 24.39 3.20 7.04
CA GLN A 887 23.16 3.99 7.07
C GLN A 887 23.14 4.97 8.25
N HIS A 888 23.55 4.52 9.42
CA HIS A 888 23.62 5.36 10.62
C HIS A 888 24.64 6.49 10.45
N TRP A 889 25.80 6.20 9.86
CA TRP A 889 26.83 7.19 9.56
C TRP A 889 26.33 8.23 8.56
N ALA A 890 25.69 7.80 7.46
CA ALA A 890 25.06 8.70 6.49
C ALA A 890 24.01 9.61 7.15
N ASN A 891 23.21 9.08 8.08
CA ASN A 891 22.21 9.86 8.82
C ASN A 891 22.88 10.95 9.68
N LYS A 892 23.88 10.56 10.48
CA LYS A 892 24.54 11.43 11.46
C LYS A 892 25.37 12.52 10.78
N ILE A 893 26.26 12.09 9.89
CA ILE A 893 27.16 12.99 9.15
C ILE A 893 26.33 13.88 8.21
N GLY A 894 25.33 13.33 7.54
CA GLY A 894 24.51 14.11 6.61
C GLY A 894 23.62 15.14 7.27
N SER A 895 23.05 14.83 8.44
CA SER A 895 22.32 15.84 9.21
C SER A 895 23.23 17.00 9.63
N PHE A 896 24.47 16.69 10.03
CA PHE A 896 25.47 17.71 10.36
C PHE A 896 25.85 18.56 9.14
N LEU A 897 26.22 17.93 8.03
CA LEU A 897 26.62 18.61 6.79
C LEU A 897 25.52 19.54 6.29
N ASN A 898 24.27 19.05 6.26
CA ASN A 898 23.12 19.84 5.81
C ASN A 898 22.77 21.02 6.73
N SER A 899 23.35 21.10 7.94
CA SER A 899 23.19 22.22 8.86
C SER A 899 24.39 23.15 8.92
N SER A 900 25.54 22.73 8.38
CA SER A 900 26.84 23.40 8.54
C SER A 900 27.43 23.93 7.24
N VAL A 901 26.89 23.49 6.10
CA VAL A 901 27.11 23.94 4.73
C VAL A 901 25.86 24.67 4.29
#